data_AF-A0A9W4RXD5-F1
#
_entry.id   AF-A0A9W4RXD5-F1
#
_cell.length_a   1.000
_cell.length_b   1.000
_cell.length_c   1.000
_cell.angle_alpha   90.00
_cell.angle_beta   90.00
_cell.angle_gamma   90.00
#
_symmetry.space_group_name_H-M   'P 1'
#
loop_
_entity.id
_entity.type
_entity.pdbx_description
1 polymer ?
#
loop_
_entity_poly.entity_id
_entity_poly.type
_entity_poly.pdbx_seq_one_letter_code
_entity_poly.pdbx_strand_id
1 'polypeptide(L)'
;MDATIKWFGATTFRVKANGLVIFLDTWLERPDVLPKVLAIDDVTEADYIFISHAHFDHLPGADKIAIKTGAHVIANGEAIDVLRSAGVPEDQLIPVSGGERIPLFSLERRKAAARGEVDIAPGPPGAPAVPDAKLAAASVHVWPSLHCLMPGGSHADVPAIMDTGKEYIGGASQYACTLDITFGMKYGLLKIGDHMPRDAMDSGMRSFADYVNGPARECMSHFDGGQLMYNFLFGESKTLLWNGHLGGYDGILKTVQPQPDVLIQAIAGRANLNGRPFDGSAAQFAVQVSQLLGEPKKVIWCLHDEAPIKPWTVDVSAATQAVERETGSKVTALHLASVDDETVLVAQPAADGDVSAALSPPRQHLQPITSQSCVSDQLSLEPDLLWDALLTPAQFLFPFSPVPSLGPGTSTDFCFGDTALAVVGQSADDQSVQNNFGAKATPRVGVEAIDVFSTPDNLTAEEEDILIAEHIPHVPPITAETRAHMIHAVKARLPQHEAQGLDANFPSLRHLDTYMQLYFEHFYPRMPLLHKPTFQASSETWQLVLSVVCLGSRYSLAHQHHDHVLLLQRIAQHMLKRDIRELSSNDVLTCAQSLLLFHQSQWLSGEWNIVMEVQFHRNILVTLCRQLLSREGTLMHTHASAEDANHAWSQWIQAEAKRRIIHFTWRWECLQATFFMLPPLLSVAELQTPVPTADAHWSLSYEQWHLHPPPQPSSTICALIARVGLGDVVPASLDQPTKSTILLSAIVQQAAESDLLRAMGLGSAGSTSSQPGLALGMGTMLSQKAFDALSQVGCSQVLRETDAGTNSNDFALLSRVLSICSFTPLRLLNSYSKWQTTDAGHSDARLELLDIVPQNFSRARHCLYYAAQVLQYFRTTRVATILDILSVLICVLYMVVYADIFEQRDPNSAGSGVGASTSSTEIIRLDQVVDADLLNGWLEVRNHRRPHITGVGLLHSGRSVPRLYKEASRIMASGSSVSRMAKDMSMILESQGKGYPPELVHRQGG
;
A
#
# COMPACT_ATOMS: atom_id res chain seq x y z
N MET A 1 -28.44 -8.24 -40.56
CA MET A 1 -28.50 -9.47 -39.73
C MET A 1 -28.95 -9.03 -38.36
N ASP A 2 -30.01 -9.64 -37.86
CA ASP A 2 -30.45 -9.44 -36.48
C ASP A 2 -29.39 -9.98 -35.52
N ALA A 3 -29.24 -9.34 -34.36
CA ALA A 3 -28.32 -9.83 -33.33
C ALA A 3 -28.93 -11.06 -32.64
N THR A 4 -28.16 -12.15 -32.51
CA THR A 4 -28.63 -13.40 -31.89
C THR A 4 -27.74 -13.79 -30.73
N ILE A 5 -28.36 -14.45 -29.73
CA ILE A 5 -27.68 -15.07 -28.61
C ILE A 5 -28.06 -16.55 -28.53
N LYS A 6 -27.07 -17.42 -28.31
CA LYS A 6 -27.27 -18.86 -28.02
C LYS A 6 -26.54 -19.22 -26.73
N TRP A 7 -27.19 -20.00 -25.87
CA TRP A 7 -26.65 -20.46 -24.59
C TRP A 7 -26.30 -21.95 -24.65
N PHE A 8 -25.08 -22.30 -24.22
CA PHE A 8 -24.56 -23.67 -24.25
C PHE A 8 -24.38 -24.29 -22.85
N GLY A 9 -24.81 -23.59 -21.81
CA GLY A 9 -24.71 -24.01 -20.41
C GLY A 9 -23.74 -23.16 -19.60
N ALA A 10 -23.84 -23.22 -18.27
CA ALA A 10 -23.14 -22.37 -17.32
C ALA A 10 -23.18 -20.89 -17.75
N THR A 11 -22.02 -20.28 -18.00
CA THR A 11 -21.88 -18.92 -18.52
C THR A 11 -21.47 -18.88 -20.00
N THR A 12 -21.52 -20.00 -20.73
CA THR A 12 -21.06 -20.11 -22.12
C THR A 12 -22.12 -19.67 -23.13
N PHE A 13 -21.85 -18.58 -23.86
CA PHE A 13 -22.73 -18.04 -24.90
C PHE A 13 -22.02 -17.83 -26.22
N ARG A 14 -22.77 -17.88 -27.32
CA ARG A 14 -22.36 -17.29 -28.61
C ARG A 14 -23.28 -16.14 -28.97
N VAL A 15 -22.69 -14.98 -29.17
CA VAL A 15 -23.35 -13.75 -29.61
C VAL A 15 -22.94 -13.47 -31.06
N LYS A 16 -23.92 -13.29 -31.94
CA LYS A 16 -23.69 -12.81 -33.31
C LYS A 16 -24.29 -11.43 -33.46
N ALA A 17 -23.48 -10.42 -33.74
CA ALA A 17 -23.94 -9.04 -33.89
C ALA A 17 -22.96 -8.24 -34.75
N ASN A 18 -23.47 -7.35 -35.61
CA ASN A 18 -22.67 -6.50 -36.51
C ASN A 18 -21.63 -7.26 -37.36
N GLY A 19 -21.92 -8.52 -37.71
CA GLY A 19 -21.00 -9.37 -38.45
C GLY A 19 -19.85 -9.95 -37.62
N LEU A 20 -19.87 -9.79 -36.30
CA LEU A 20 -18.97 -10.43 -35.35
C LEU A 20 -19.59 -11.71 -34.79
N VAL A 21 -18.77 -12.74 -34.59
CA VAL A 21 -19.08 -13.95 -33.83
C VAL A 21 -18.26 -13.93 -32.54
N ILE A 22 -18.94 -13.79 -31.39
CA ILE A 22 -18.32 -13.61 -30.08
C ILE A 22 -18.70 -14.79 -29.18
N PHE A 23 -17.73 -15.41 -28.53
CA PHE A 23 -17.96 -16.33 -27.42
C PHE A 23 -17.78 -15.62 -26.08
N LEU A 24 -18.70 -15.86 -25.15
CA LEU A 24 -18.62 -15.42 -23.75
C LEU A 24 -18.40 -16.69 -22.93
N ASP A 25 -17.23 -16.85 -22.33
CA ASP A 25 -16.70 -18.12 -21.80
C ASP A 25 -16.75 -19.27 -22.83
N THR A 26 -16.13 -20.42 -22.53
CA THR A 26 -15.95 -21.50 -23.52
C THR A 26 -16.06 -22.91 -22.98
N TRP A 27 -16.75 -23.12 -21.85
CA TRP A 27 -16.91 -24.45 -21.24
C TRP A 27 -17.83 -25.39 -22.04
N LEU A 28 -17.36 -25.78 -23.22
CA LEU A 28 -18.00 -26.68 -24.19
C LEU A 28 -17.51 -28.13 -23.99
N GLU A 29 -16.27 -28.31 -23.53
CA GLU A 29 -15.75 -29.60 -23.07
C GLU A 29 -16.23 -29.87 -21.64
N ARG A 30 -17.51 -30.24 -21.51
CA ARG A 30 -18.16 -30.50 -20.22
C ARG A 30 -17.97 -31.96 -19.76
N PRO A 31 -18.08 -32.24 -18.44
CA PRO A 31 -18.18 -33.60 -17.92
C PRO A 31 -19.24 -34.42 -18.67
N ASP A 32 -18.93 -35.69 -18.98
CA ASP A 32 -19.76 -36.55 -19.83
C ASP A 32 -21.20 -36.78 -19.34
N VAL A 33 -21.45 -36.60 -18.04
CA VAL A 33 -22.79 -36.68 -17.47
C VAL A 33 -23.71 -35.52 -17.91
N LEU A 34 -23.12 -34.39 -18.33
CA LEU A 34 -23.85 -33.20 -18.75
C LEU A 34 -24.10 -33.20 -20.26
N PRO A 35 -25.20 -32.58 -20.72
CA PRO A 35 -25.49 -32.47 -22.15
C PRO A 35 -24.41 -31.67 -22.89
N LYS A 36 -23.87 -32.27 -23.97
CA LYS A 36 -22.96 -31.63 -24.91
C LYS A 36 -23.76 -31.09 -26.09
N VAL A 37 -23.94 -29.78 -26.13
CA VAL A 37 -24.83 -29.08 -27.06
C VAL A 37 -24.11 -28.69 -28.36
N LEU A 38 -22.85 -28.28 -28.21
CA LEU A 38 -21.97 -27.90 -29.31
C LEU A 38 -20.60 -28.51 -29.02
N ALA A 39 -20.11 -29.36 -29.92
CA ALA A 39 -18.74 -29.85 -29.81
C ALA A 39 -17.77 -28.71 -30.17
N ILE A 40 -16.64 -28.63 -29.47
CA ILE A 40 -15.58 -27.66 -29.77
C ILE A 40 -15.13 -27.78 -31.23
N ASP A 41 -15.05 -29.01 -31.74
CA ASP A 41 -14.69 -29.30 -33.12
C ASP A 41 -15.72 -28.84 -34.16
N ASP A 42 -16.94 -28.50 -33.75
CA ASP A 42 -17.98 -27.93 -34.63
C ASP A 42 -17.94 -26.40 -34.66
N VAL A 43 -17.15 -25.76 -33.78
CA VAL A 43 -16.93 -24.31 -33.84
C VAL A 43 -16.01 -24.00 -35.02
N THR A 44 -16.60 -23.45 -36.09
CA THR A 44 -15.90 -23.13 -37.35
C THR A 44 -15.62 -21.63 -37.51
N GLU A 45 -16.27 -20.79 -36.71
CA GLU A 45 -16.14 -19.33 -36.76
C GLU A 45 -16.17 -18.74 -35.34
N ALA A 46 -15.22 -17.84 -35.06
CA ALA A 46 -15.20 -16.96 -33.91
C ALA A 46 -14.24 -15.79 -34.21
N ASP A 47 -14.66 -14.56 -33.92
CA ASP A 47 -13.80 -13.37 -34.02
C ASP A 47 -13.15 -13.04 -32.68
N TYR A 48 -13.90 -13.26 -31.59
CA TYR A 48 -13.48 -12.97 -30.22
C TYR A 48 -13.98 -14.01 -29.23
N ILE A 49 -13.17 -14.24 -28.19
CA ILE A 49 -13.52 -15.01 -27.00
C ILE A 49 -13.31 -14.07 -25.80
N PHE A 50 -14.34 -13.86 -25.00
CA PHE A 50 -14.25 -13.10 -23.76
C PHE A 50 -14.35 -14.06 -22.60
N ILE A 51 -13.35 -14.05 -21.73
CA ILE A 51 -13.33 -14.91 -20.55
C ILE A 51 -13.60 -14.08 -19.30
N SER A 52 -14.55 -14.55 -18.49
CA SER A 52 -14.93 -13.89 -17.25
C SER A 52 -13.85 -14.08 -16.17
N HIS A 53 -13.28 -15.28 -16.05
CA HIS A 53 -12.12 -15.64 -15.21
C HIS A 53 -11.61 -17.07 -15.49
N ALA A 54 -10.53 -17.49 -14.83
CA ALA A 54 -9.75 -18.68 -15.20
C ALA A 54 -10.25 -20.05 -14.66
N HIS A 55 -11.44 -20.15 -14.06
CA HIS A 55 -11.93 -21.42 -13.48
C HIS A 55 -12.40 -22.45 -14.52
N PHE A 56 -12.60 -23.69 -14.07
CA PHE A 56 -12.85 -24.88 -14.90
C PHE A 56 -14.13 -24.84 -15.74
N ASP A 57 -15.10 -24.03 -15.32
CA ASP A 57 -16.43 -23.84 -15.90
C ASP A 57 -16.51 -22.59 -16.79
N HIS A 58 -15.37 -21.93 -17.02
CA HIS A 58 -15.28 -20.70 -17.81
C HIS A 58 -14.25 -20.79 -18.93
N LEU A 59 -13.02 -21.20 -18.61
CA LEU A 59 -11.85 -21.09 -19.50
C LEU A 59 -11.64 -22.28 -20.47
N PRO A 60 -11.77 -23.56 -20.04
CA PRO A 60 -11.41 -24.70 -20.89
C PRO A 60 -12.12 -24.68 -22.25
N GLY A 61 -11.36 -24.87 -23.34
CA GLY A 61 -11.86 -24.84 -24.71
C GLY A 61 -11.50 -23.56 -25.48
N ALA A 62 -11.19 -22.47 -24.78
CA ALA A 62 -10.76 -21.22 -25.42
C ALA A 62 -9.48 -21.39 -26.24
N ASP A 63 -8.55 -22.21 -25.76
CA ASP A 63 -7.30 -22.57 -26.44
C ASP A 63 -7.58 -23.17 -27.82
N LYS A 64 -8.43 -24.19 -27.87
CA LYS A 64 -8.79 -24.90 -29.11
C LYS A 64 -9.56 -24.00 -30.07
N ILE A 65 -10.53 -23.23 -29.59
CA ILE A 65 -11.32 -22.34 -30.43
C ILE A 65 -10.45 -21.21 -30.98
N ALA A 66 -9.61 -20.57 -30.15
CA ALA A 66 -8.74 -19.48 -30.57
C ALA A 66 -7.75 -19.93 -31.65
N ILE A 67 -7.05 -21.05 -31.42
CA ILE A 67 -6.08 -21.60 -32.38
C ILE A 67 -6.76 -21.96 -33.71
N LYS A 68 -7.94 -22.58 -33.66
CA LYS A 68 -8.64 -23.05 -34.86
C LYS A 68 -9.22 -21.91 -35.71
N THR A 69 -9.74 -20.87 -35.05
CA THR A 69 -10.53 -19.82 -35.73
C THR A 69 -9.75 -18.53 -35.99
N GLY A 70 -8.66 -18.27 -35.27
CA GLY A 70 -7.99 -16.98 -35.29
C GLY A 70 -8.66 -15.92 -34.39
N ALA A 71 -9.55 -16.34 -33.48
CA ALA A 71 -10.23 -15.44 -32.54
C ALA A 71 -9.22 -14.80 -31.57
N HIS A 72 -9.43 -13.54 -31.23
CA HIS A 72 -8.68 -12.92 -30.12
C HIS A 72 -9.35 -13.27 -28.80
N VAL A 73 -8.57 -13.65 -27.81
CA VAL A 73 -9.03 -13.92 -26.45
C VAL A 73 -8.77 -12.69 -25.57
N ILE A 74 -9.82 -12.17 -24.96
CA ILE A 74 -9.79 -11.04 -24.04
C ILE A 74 -10.12 -11.57 -22.64
N ALA A 75 -9.16 -11.48 -21.73
CA ALA A 75 -9.26 -12.09 -20.41
C ALA A 75 -8.31 -11.42 -19.39
N ASN A 76 -8.45 -11.77 -18.11
CA ASN A 76 -7.47 -11.36 -17.08
C ASN A 76 -6.10 -12.02 -17.29
N GLY A 77 -5.09 -11.53 -16.58
CA GLY A 77 -3.71 -12.02 -16.71
C GLY A 77 -3.54 -13.52 -16.46
N GLU A 78 -4.25 -14.07 -15.46
CA GLU A 78 -4.18 -15.50 -15.13
C GLU A 78 -4.70 -16.39 -16.29
N ALA A 79 -5.87 -16.06 -16.84
CA ALA A 79 -6.44 -16.78 -17.96
C ALA A 79 -5.54 -16.67 -19.21
N ILE A 80 -4.95 -15.50 -19.45
CA ILE A 80 -3.99 -15.30 -20.55
C ILE A 80 -2.73 -16.14 -20.36
N ASP A 81 -2.19 -16.22 -19.14
CA ASP A 81 -0.99 -17.02 -18.85
C ASP A 81 -1.25 -18.53 -19.01
N VAL A 82 -2.43 -18.99 -18.60
CA VAL A 82 -2.89 -20.37 -18.85
C VAL A 82 -2.99 -20.66 -20.35
N LEU A 83 -3.64 -19.79 -21.12
CA LEU A 83 -3.81 -19.98 -22.57
C LEU A 83 -2.50 -19.87 -23.35
N ARG A 84 -1.59 -19.00 -22.92
CA ARG A 84 -0.23 -18.93 -23.46
C ARG A 84 0.49 -20.24 -23.26
N SER A 85 0.36 -20.83 -22.08
CA SER A 85 0.94 -22.14 -21.75
C SER A 85 0.30 -23.27 -22.56
N ALA A 86 -0.99 -23.15 -22.89
CA ALA A 86 -1.70 -24.06 -23.79
C ALA A 86 -1.38 -23.85 -25.29
N GLY A 87 -0.52 -22.89 -25.63
CA GLY A 87 0.00 -22.69 -26.98
C GLY A 87 -0.83 -21.74 -27.87
N VAL A 88 -1.72 -20.94 -27.29
CA VAL A 88 -2.42 -19.89 -28.05
C VAL A 88 -1.40 -18.81 -28.51
N PRO A 89 -1.37 -18.43 -29.80
CA PRO A 89 -0.50 -17.37 -30.31
C PRO A 89 -0.61 -16.04 -29.56
N GLU A 90 0.53 -15.40 -29.29
CA GLU A 90 0.60 -14.18 -28.49
C GLU A 90 -0.21 -13.00 -29.09
N ASP A 91 -0.29 -12.92 -30.42
CA ASP A 91 -1.07 -11.88 -31.11
C ASP A 91 -2.59 -12.05 -30.98
N GLN A 92 -3.05 -13.21 -30.52
CA GLN A 92 -4.44 -13.47 -30.17
C GLN A 92 -4.75 -13.20 -28.70
N LEU A 93 -3.75 -13.04 -27.83
CA LEU A 93 -3.92 -12.92 -26.38
C LEU A 93 -3.94 -11.45 -25.95
N ILE A 94 -5.08 -10.99 -25.43
CA ILE A 94 -5.29 -9.60 -25.01
C ILE A 94 -5.58 -9.57 -23.50
N PRO A 95 -4.55 -9.35 -22.65
CA PRO A 95 -4.75 -9.20 -21.21
C PRO A 95 -5.44 -7.88 -20.87
N VAL A 96 -6.40 -7.94 -19.98
CA VAL A 96 -7.18 -6.81 -19.46
C VAL A 96 -7.33 -6.90 -17.93
N SER A 97 -7.57 -5.77 -17.27
CA SER A 97 -7.78 -5.71 -15.81
C SER A 97 -9.09 -5.01 -15.41
N GLY A 98 -9.81 -4.44 -16.37
CA GLY A 98 -10.99 -3.64 -16.14
C GLY A 98 -10.67 -2.14 -16.19
N GLY A 99 -11.36 -1.43 -17.08
CA GLY A 99 -11.12 -0.04 -17.44
C GLY A 99 -10.86 0.17 -18.93
N GLU A 100 -10.61 -0.91 -19.67
CA GLU A 100 -10.31 -0.87 -21.11
C GLU A 100 -11.56 -0.64 -21.95
N ARG A 101 -11.39 0.09 -23.07
CA ARG A 101 -12.39 0.24 -24.13
C ARG A 101 -11.80 -0.29 -25.42
N ILE A 102 -12.30 -1.43 -25.87
CA ILE A 102 -11.67 -2.20 -26.94
C ILE A 102 -12.54 -2.11 -28.20
N PRO A 103 -12.02 -1.56 -29.32
CA PRO A 103 -12.70 -1.65 -30.61
C PRO A 103 -12.64 -3.09 -31.14
N LEU A 104 -13.77 -3.59 -31.61
CA LEU A 104 -13.93 -4.95 -32.12
C LEU A 104 -14.04 -4.94 -33.65
N PHE A 105 -13.21 -5.75 -34.30
CA PHE A 105 -13.11 -5.87 -35.75
C PHE A 105 -13.35 -7.31 -36.18
N SER A 106 -13.95 -7.54 -37.34
CA SER A 106 -14.00 -8.89 -37.90
C SER A 106 -12.60 -9.40 -38.26
N LEU A 107 -12.44 -10.72 -38.28
CA LEU A 107 -11.19 -11.37 -38.67
C LEU A 107 -10.71 -10.90 -40.04
N GLU A 108 -11.61 -10.75 -41.01
CA GLU A 108 -11.29 -10.23 -42.34
C GLU A 108 -10.72 -8.81 -42.30
N ARG A 109 -11.28 -7.92 -41.45
CA ARG A 109 -10.74 -6.55 -41.28
C ARG A 109 -9.35 -6.57 -40.65
N ARG A 110 -9.10 -7.43 -39.65
CA ARG A 110 -7.76 -7.58 -39.04
C ARG A 110 -6.74 -8.10 -40.06
N LYS A 111 -7.11 -9.10 -40.86
CA LYS A 111 -6.25 -9.63 -41.93
C LYS A 111 -5.99 -8.60 -43.04
N ALA A 112 -6.99 -7.79 -43.41
CA ALA A 112 -6.81 -6.70 -44.37
C ALA A 112 -5.83 -5.63 -43.86
N ALA A 113 -5.88 -5.29 -42.56
CA ALA A 113 -4.91 -4.39 -41.95
C ALA A 113 -3.48 -4.95 -41.97
N ALA A 114 -3.32 -6.25 -41.66
CA ALA A 114 -2.03 -6.94 -41.78
C ALA A 114 -1.46 -6.96 -43.21
N ARG A 115 -2.33 -6.94 -44.23
CA ARG A 115 -1.95 -6.81 -45.65
C ARG A 115 -1.76 -5.36 -46.12
N GLY A 116 -2.06 -4.37 -45.28
CA GLY A 116 -2.01 -2.95 -45.65
C GLY A 116 -3.14 -2.51 -46.61
N GLU A 117 -4.25 -3.23 -46.64
CA GLU A 117 -5.40 -2.95 -47.53
C GLU A 117 -6.41 -1.96 -46.94
N VAL A 118 -6.31 -1.68 -45.64
CA VAL A 118 -7.15 -0.72 -44.90
C VAL A 118 -6.29 0.17 -44.02
N ASP A 119 -6.85 1.29 -43.59
CA ASP A 119 -6.20 2.20 -42.66
C ASP A 119 -5.85 1.49 -41.34
N ILE A 120 -4.63 1.72 -40.87
CA ILE A 120 -4.09 1.13 -39.65
C ILE A 120 -3.91 2.20 -38.57
N ALA A 121 -4.11 1.81 -37.31
CA ALA A 121 -3.83 2.65 -36.16
C ALA A 121 -2.30 2.79 -35.95
N PRO A 122 -1.81 3.95 -35.48
CA PRO A 122 -0.41 4.11 -35.12
C PRO A 122 -0.06 3.21 -33.92
N GLY A 123 1.08 2.52 -34.00
CA GLY A 123 1.58 1.64 -32.95
C GLY A 123 3.09 1.76 -32.76
N PRO A 124 3.64 1.27 -31.63
CA PRO A 124 5.07 1.26 -31.41
C PRO A 124 5.79 0.36 -32.44
N PRO A 125 7.09 0.59 -32.69
CA PRO A 125 7.86 -0.25 -33.61
C PRO A 125 7.77 -1.74 -33.27
N GLY A 126 7.38 -2.57 -34.24
CA GLY A 126 7.26 -4.02 -34.07
C GLY A 126 5.88 -4.51 -33.60
N ALA A 127 4.93 -3.62 -33.31
CA ALA A 127 3.56 -4.03 -33.01
C ALA A 127 2.84 -4.57 -34.27
N PRO A 128 1.95 -5.58 -34.14
CA PRO A 128 1.09 -6.02 -35.22
C PRO A 128 0.22 -4.87 -35.76
N ALA A 129 -0.06 -4.90 -37.07
CA ALA A 129 -0.94 -3.90 -37.68
C ALA A 129 -2.38 -4.06 -37.17
N VAL A 130 -2.92 -3.01 -36.56
CA VAL A 130 -4.30 -2.98 -36.04
C VAL A 130 -5.13 -2.05 -36.93
N PRO A 131 -6.36 -2.42 -37.33
CA PRO A 131 -7.22 -1.52 -38.08
C PRO A 131 -7.50 -0.21 -37.32
N ASP A 132 -7.63 0.90 -38.04
CA ASP A 132 -8.10 2.17 -37.47
C ASP A 132 -9.45 1.99 -36.75
N ALA A 133 -9.61 2.58 -35.56
CA ALA A 133 -10.81 2.44 -34.73
C ALA A 133 -12.12 2.82 -35.45
N LYS A 134 -12.08 3.71 -36.46
CA LYS A 134 -13.25 4.03 -37.30
C LYS A 134 -13.80 2.83 -38.08
N LEU A 135 -13.00 1.78 -38.23
CA LEU A 135 -13.36 0.53 -38.90
C LEU A 135 -13.90 -0.51 -37.91
N ALA A 136 -14.13 -0.17 -36.64
CA ALA A 136 -14.69 -1.09 -35.67
C ALA A 136 -16.14 -1.45 -36.03
N ALA A 137 -16.51 -2.72 -35.87
CA ALA A 137 -17.88 -3.20 -36.00
C ALA A 137 -18.69 -3.04 -34.70
N ALA A 138 -18.00 -3.03 -33.57
CA ALA A 138 -18.55 -2.80 -32.23
C ALA A 138 -17.42 -2.33 -31.30
N SER A 139 -17.75 -2.00 -30.05
CA SER A 139 -16.75 -1.84 -29.00
C SER A 139 -17.21 -2.54 -27.73
N VAL A 140 -16.29 -2.80 -26.80
CA VAL A 140 -16.60 -3.35 -25.49
C VAL A 140 -15.91 -2.51 -24.41
N HIS A 141 -16.63 -2.23 -23.33
CA HIS A 141 -16.07 -1.65 -22.11
C HIS A 141 -15.90 -2.78 -21.10
N VAL A 142 -14.66 -2.99 -20.66
CA VAL A 142 -14.30 -4.02 -19.68
C VAL A 142 -14.36 -3.41 -18.29
N TRP A 143 -14.95 -4.12 -17.34
CA TRP A 143 -15.07 -3.67 -15.95
C TRP A 143 -14.67 -4.77 -14.98
N PRO A 144 -14.04 -4.42 -13.84
CA PRO A 144 -13.88 -5.35 -12.73
C PRO A 144 -15.25 -5.82 -12.20
N SER A 145 -15.34 -7.09 -11.85
CA SER A 145 -16.48 -7.73 -11.19
C SER A 145 -15.99 -8.53 -9.97
N LEU A 146 -16.87 -9.33 -9.36
CA LEU A 146 -16.57 -10.16 -8.19
C LEU A 146 -17.18 -11.54 -8.32
N HIS A 147 -16.43 -12.57 -7.93
CA HIS A 147 -16.95 -13.92 -7.76
C HIS A 147 -18.08 -13.96 -6.73
N CYS A 148 -19.07 -14.84 -6.90
CA CYS A 148 -19.99 -15.16 -5.83
C CYS A 148 -19.27 -15.87 -4.67
N LEU A 149 -19.87 -15.90 -3.49
CA LEU A 149 -19.33 -16.64 -2.35
C LEU A 149 -20.13 -17.92 -2.13
N MET A 150 -19.52 -18.88 -1.44
CA MET A 150 -20.26 -20.09 -1.08
C MET A 150 -21.21 -19.79 0.10
N PRO A 151 -22.47 -20.25 0.03
CA PRO A 151 -23.37 -20.20 1.17
C PRO A 151 -22.98 -21.26 2.22
N GLY A 152 -23.13 -20.93 3.50
CA GLY A 152 -22.81 -21.84 4.62
C GLY A 152 -21.40 -21.66 5.19
N GLY A 153 -21.03 -22.49 6.18
CA GLY A 153 -19.72 -22.44 6.85
C GLY A 153 -18.67 -23.36 6.21
N SER A 154 -19.10 -24.29 5.35
CA SER A 154 -18.26 -25.27 4.66
C SER A 154 -18.89 -25.66 3.31
N HIS A 155 -18.07 -26.17 2.37
CA HIS A 155 -18.55 -26.78 1.13
C HIS A 155 -19.50 -27.98 1.35
N ALA A 156 -19.52 -28.57 2.54
CA ALA A 156 -20.49 -29.60 2.92
C ALA A 156 -21.93 -29.05 3.09
N ASP A 157 -22.07 -27.75 3.36
CA ASP A 157 -23.36 -27.10 3.64
C ASP A 157 -24.08 -26.62 2.38
N VAL A 158 -23.47 -26.82 1.21
CA VAL A 158 -24.04 -26.44 -0.08
C VAL A 158 -25.32 -27.24 -0.32
N PRO A 159 -26.47 -26.58 -0.50
CA PRO A 159 -27.74 -27.28 -0.67
C PRO A 159 -27.76 -28.03 -2.01
N ALA A 160 -28.60 -29.07 -2.08
CA ALA A 160 -28.78 -29.83 -3.33
C ALA A 160 -29.36 -28.97 -4.45
N ILE A 161 -30.28 -28.05 -4.11
CA ILE A 161 -30.87 -27.05 -5.00
C ILE A 161 -30.61 -25.68 -4.38
N MET A 162 -30.06 -24.77 -5.18
CA MET A 162 -29.79 -23.41 -4.74
C MET A 162 -31.02 -22.53 -4.96
N ASP A 163 -31.78 -22.25 -3.90
CA ASP A 163 -32.93 -21.35 -3.96
C ASP A 163 -32.48 -19.88 -3.97
N THR A 164 -32.78 -19.15 -5.05
CA THR A 164 -32.42 -17.73 -5.18
C THR A 164 -33.16 -16.81 -4.21
N GLY A 165 -34.29 -17.26 -3.63
CA GLY A 165 -35.06 -16.53 -2.62
C GLY A 165 -34.57 -16.75 -1.20
N LYS A 166 -33.68 -17.72 -0.98
CA LYS A 166 -33.13 -17.99 0.35
C LYS A 166 -32.18 -16.87 0.77
N GLU A 167 -32.48 -16.26 1.91
CA GLU A 167 -31.64 -15.22 2.52
C GLU A 167 -30.49 -15.82 3.31
N TYR A 168 -29.31 -15.22 3.16
CA TYR A 168 -28.12 -15.48 3.97
C TYR A 168 -27.77 -14.20 4.71
N ILE A 169 -28.16 -14.11 5.97
CA ILE A 169 -27.95 -12.95 6.83
C ILE A 169 -26.90 -13.27 7.89
N GLY A 170 -25.86 -12.44 7.98
CA GLY A 170 -24.80 -12.59 8.97
C GLY A 170 -23.98 -13.88 8.80
N GLY A 171 -23.21 -14.23 9.85
CA GLY A 171 -22.51 -15.51 9.97
C GLY A 171 -21.27 -15.71 9.09
N ALA A 172 -20.98 -14.80 8.15
CA ALA A 172 -19.72 -14.81 7.43
C ALA A 172 -18.63 -14.11 8.26
N SER A 173 -17.44 -14.72 8.30
CA SER A 173 -16.26 -14.11 8.91
C SER A 173 -15.99 -12.72 8.32
N GLN A 174 -15.45 -11.78 9.12
CA GLN A 174 -14.93 -10.51 8.59
C GLN A 174 -13.79 -10.68 7.59
N TYR A 175 -13.30 -11.90 7.39
CA TYR A 175 -12.31 -12.26 6.39
C TYR A 175 -12.90 -13.02 5.20
N ALA A 176 -14.22 -13.30 5.21
CA ALA A 176 -14.90 -14.00 4.12
C ALA A 176 -14.78 -13.20 2.83
N CYS A 177 -14.14 -13.80 1.83
CA CYS A 177 -13.83 -13.15 0.56
C CYS A 177 -13.51 -14.19 -0.52
N THR A 178 -13.19 -13.73 -1.72
CA THR A 178 -12.86 -14.59 -2.87
C THR A 178 -11.66 -15.52 -2.62
N LEU A 179 -10.84 -15.27 -1.59
CA LEU A 179 -9.77 -16.19 -1.19
C LEU A 179 -10.33 -17.56 -0.75
N ASP A 180 -11.51 -17.58 -0.12
CA ASP A 180 -12.18 -18.82 0.27
C ASP A 180 -12.52 -19.68 -0.96
N ILE A 181 -12.92 -19.02 -2.06
CA ILE A 181 -13.16 -19.67 -3.35
C ILE A 181 -11.86 -20.22 -3.92
N THR A 182 -10.78 -19.43 -3.91
CA THR A 182 -9.46 -19.87 -4.39
C THR A 182 -8.97 -21.11 -3.63
N PHE A 183 -9.13 -21.15 -2.30
CA PHE A 183 -8.78 -22.32 -1.50
C PHE A 183 -9.71 -23.50 -1.73
N GLY A 184 -11.02 -23.25 -1.85
CA GLY A 184 -12.00 -24.26 -2.23
C GLY A 184 -11.67 -24.93 -3.56
N MET A 185 -11.24 -24.16 -4.55
CA MET A 185 -10.78 -24.66 -5.84
C MET A 185 -9.47 -25.44 -5.73
N LYS A 186 -8.45 -24.87 -5.07
CA LYS A 186 -7.09 -25.42 -4.99
C LYS A 186 -7.00 -26.71 -4.17
N TYR A 187 -7.70 -26.75 -3.04
CA TYR A 187 -7.60 -27.81 -2.04
C TYR A 187 -8.87 -28.63 -1.90
N GLY A 188 -9.96 -28.27 -2.58
CA GLY A 188 -11.20 -29.02 -2.59
C GLY A 188 -11.48 -29.55 -3.99
N LEU A 189 -12.10 -28.71 -4.82
CA LEU A 189 -12.81 -29.16 -6.00
C LEU A 189 -11.89 -29.72 -7.09
N LEU A 190 -10.77 -29.06 -7.39
CA LEU A 190 -9.79 -29.58 -8.36
C LEU A 190 -8.97 -30.77 -7.83
N LYS A 191 -9.15 -31.13 -6.55
CA LYS A 191 -8.53 -32.29 -5.89
C LYS A 191 -9.55 -33.30 -5.38
N ILE A 192 -10.80 -33.25 -5.86
CA ILE A 192 -11.86 -34.12 -5.35
C ILE A 192 -11.52 -35.61 -5.45
N GLY A 193 -10.75 -35.99 -6.49
CA GLY A 193 -10.24 -37.35 -6.68
C GLY A 193 -9.22 -37.80 -5.61
N ASP A 194 -8.51 -36.86 -4.98
CA ASP A 194 -7.55 -37.13 -3.92
C ASP A 194 -8.24 -37.26 -2.55
N HIS A 195 -9.37 -36.56 -2.37
CA HIS A 195 -10.07 -36.44 -1.10
C HIS A 195 -11.15 -37.51 -0.88
N MET A 196 -11.70 -38.07 -1.96
CA MET A 196 -12.79 -39.02 -1.88
C MET A 196 -12.49 -40.27 -2.72
N PRO A 197 -12.61 -41.48 -2.15
CA PRO A 197 -12.38 -42.70 -2.91
C PRO A 197 -13.49 -42.90 -3.94
N ARG A 198 -13.14 -43.49 -5.09
CA ARG A 198 -14.00 -43.54 -6.30
C ARG A 198 -15.32 -44.29 -6.10
N ASP A 199 -15.38 -45.20 -5.14
CA ASP A 199 -16.56 -45.95 -4.71
C ASP A 199 -17.53 -45.12 -3.85
N ALA A 200 -17.04 -44.09 -3.16
CA ALA A 200 -17.87 -43.15 -2.39
C ALA A 200 -18.45 -42.01 -3.24
N MET A 201 -17.97 -41.83 -4.47
CA MET A 201 -18.51 -40.83 -5.41
C MET A 201 -19.81 -41.31 -6.06
N ASP A 202 -20.73 -40.40 -6.37
CA ASP A 202 -21.84 -40.70 -7.29
C ASP A 202 -21.38 -40.60 -8.77
N SER A 203 -22.28 -40.86 -9.73
CA SER A 203 -21.94 -40.78 -11.16
C SER A 203 -21.54 -39.38 -11.61
N GLY A 204 -22.14 -38.34 -11.03
CA GLY A 204 -21.83 -36.95 -11.36
C GLY A 204 -20.43 -36.58 -10.87
N MET A 205 -20.14 -36.85 -9.59
CA MET A 205 -18.83 -36.63 -8.97
C MET A 205 -17.72 -37.39 -9.68
N ARG A 206 -17.95 -38.65 -10.09
CA ARG A 206 -16.99 -39.41 -10.90
C ARG A 206 -16.71 -38.74 -12.25
N SER A 207 -17.77 -38.35 -12.95
CA SER A 207 -17.65 -37.67 -14.25
C SER A 207 -16.90 -36.35 -14.13
N PHE A 208 -17.17 -35.59 -13.07
CA PHE A 208 -16.46 -34.35 -12.78
C PHE A 208 -14.99 -34.59 -12.40
N ALA A 209 -14.71 -35.58 -11.55
CA ALA A 209 -13.35 -35.96 -11.16
C ALA A 209 -12.53 -36.41 -12.37
N ASP A 210 -13.11 -37.17 -13.28
CA ASP A 210 -12.47 -37.59 -14.52
C ASP A 210 -12.20 -36.39 -15.45
N TYR A 211 -13.12 -35.40 -15.49
CA TYR A 211 -12.94 -34.17 -16.25
C TYR A 211 -11.78 -33.30 -15.74
N VAL A 212 -11.75 -32.97 -14.44
CA VAL A 212 -10.69 -32.10 -13.87
C VAL A 212 -9.32 -32.77 -13.79
N ASN A 213 -9.26 -34.11 -13.89
CA ASN A 213 -8.01 -34.86 -14.02
C ASN A 213 -7.66 -35.21 -15.47
N GLY A 214 -8.52 -34.84 -16.42
CA GLY A 214 -8.33 -35.05 -17.84
C GLY A 214 -7.56 -33.93 -18.53
N PRO A 215 -7.56 -33.90 -19.87
CA PRO A 215 -6.84 -32.90 -20.67
C PRO A 215 -7.24 -31.44 -20.39
N ALA A 216 -8.50 -31.21 -19.97
CA ALA A 216 -8.99 -29.86 -19.66
C ALA A 216 -8.24 -29.19 -18.50
N ARG A 217 -7.54 -29.97 -17.66
CA ARG A 217 -6.76 -29.46 -16.51
C ARG A 217 -5.68 -28.47 -16.91
N GLU A 218 -5.13 -28.60 -18.12
CA GLU A 218 -4.10 -27.70 -18.62
C GLU A 218 -4.64 -26.30 -18.98
N CYS A 219 -5.97 -26.16 -19.09
CA CYS A 219 -6.66 -24.94 -19.51
C CYS A 219 -7.61 -24.40 -18.43
N MET A 220 -7.20 -24.46 -17.15
CA MET A 220 -7.91 -23.88 -16.01
C MET A 220 -6.95 -23.52 -14.88
N SER A 221 -7.37 -22.65 -13.96
CA SER A 221 -6.63 -22.31 -12.75
C SER A 221 -7.50 -22.42 -11.50
N HIS A 222 -6.86 -22.68 -10.35
CA HIS A 222 -7.51 -22.57 -9.05
C HIS A 222 -7.66 -21.11 -8.60
N PHE A 223 -6.82 -20.23 -9.13
CA PHE A 223 -6.85 -18.80 -8.87
C PHE A 223 -7.63 -18.16 -10.02
N ASP A 224 -8.62 -17.34 -9.70
CA ASP A 224 -9.49 -16.78 -10.74
C ASP A 224 -8.79 -15.71 -11.59
N GLY A 225 -7.79 -15.00 -11.04
CA GLY A 225 -7.13 -13.85 -11.65
C GLY A 225 -7.88 -12.53 -11.53
N GLY A 226 -8.98 -12.49 -10.77
CA GLY A 226 -9.95 -11.39 -10.70
C GLY A 226 -11.03 -11.48 -11.78
N GLN A 227 -12.29 -11.25 -11.40
CA GLN A 227 -13.43 -11.37 -12.30
C GLN A 227 -13.63 -10.12 -13.17
N LEU A 228 -14.10 -10.34 -14.40
CA LEU A 228 -14.43 -9.28 -15.35
C LEU A 228 -15.88 -9.39 -15.80
N MET A 229 -16.50 -8.23 -16.02
CA MET A 229 -17.77 -8.10 -16.74
C MET A 229 -17.56 -7.21 -17.97
N TYR A 230 -18.35 -7.46 -19.01
CA TYR A 230 -18.16 -6.88 -20.34
C TYR A 230 -19.43 -6.19 -20.81
N ASN A 231 -19.35 -4.88 -21.11
CA ASN A 231 -20.45 -4.10 -21.67
C ASN A 231 -20.20 -3.83 -23.16
N PHE A 232 -20.86 -4.59 -24.02
CA PHE A 232 -20.75 -4.53 -25.47
C PHE A 232 -21.64 -3.45 -26.05
N LEU A 233 -21.09 -2.66 -26.98
CA LEU A 233 -21.74 -1.56 -27.67
C LEU A 233 -21.81 -1.88 -29.17
N PHE A 234 -23.01 -2.21 -29.65
CA PHE A 234 -23.27 -2.56 -31.04
C PHE A 234 -23.87 -1.40 -31.87
N GLY A 235 -23.88 -0.18 -31.33
CA GLY A 235 -24.43 1.03 -31.95
C GLY A 235 -25.15 1.94 -30.94
N GLU A 236 -25.71 3.07 -31.40
CA GLU A 236 -26.27 4.15 -30.56
C GLU A 236 -27.46 3.77 -29.65
N SER A 237 -27.92 2.51 -29.66
CA SER A 237 -29.07 2.04 -28.85
C SER A 237 -29.10 0.52 -28.65
N LYS A 238 -27.93 -0.14 -28.71
CA LYS A 238 -27.85 -1.60 -28.56
C LYS A 238 -26.68 -1.97 -27.67
N THR A 239 -26.96 -2.16 -26.39
CA THR A 239 -25.96 -2.47 -25.37
C THR A 239 -26.27 -3.80 -24.67
N LEU A 240 -25.23 -4.61 -24.48
CA LEU A 240 -25.30 -5.91 -23.82
C LEU A 240 -24.24 -5.96 -22.72
N LEU A 241 -24.66 -6.01 -21.46
CA LEU A 241 -23.74 -6.29 -20.36
C LEU A 241 -23.80 -7.77 -20.01
N TRP A 242 -22.65 -8.41 -19.94
CA TRP A 242 -22.48 -9.76 -19.44
C TRP A 242 -21.67 -9.74 -18.16
N ASN A 243 -22.30 -10.19 -17.07
CA ASN A 243 -21.67 -10.45 -15.79
C ASN A 243 -21.80 -11.95 -15.47
N GLY A 244 -20.70 -12.69 -15.65
CA GLY A 244 -20.62 -14.13 -15.43
C GLY A 244 -20.68 -14.55 -13.96
N HIS A 245 -20.90 -13.62 -13.02
CA HIS A 245 -20.82 -13.86 -11.58
C HIS A 245 -21.92 -13.14 -10.82
N LEU A 246 -22.35 -13.72 -9.70
CA LEU A 246 -23.22 -13.05 -8.75
C LEU A 246 -22.41 -12.17 -7.79
N GLY A 247 -21.85 -11.08 -8.33
CA GLY A 247 -21.10 -10.10 -7.55
C GLY A 247 -20.79 -8.85 -8.36
N GLY A 248 -20.38 -7.80 -7.66
CA GLY A 248 -19.95 -6.55 -8.28
C GLY A 248 -19.62 -5.46 -7.26
N TYR A 249 -18.91 -4.44 -7.74
CA TYR A 249 -18.66 -3.24 -6.97
C TYR A 249 -19.78 -2.22 -7.22
N ASP A 250 -20.43 -1.72 -6.18
CA ASP A 250 -21.55 -0.81 -6.33
C ASP A 250 -21.15 0.49 -7.05
N GLY A 251 -19.96 1.02 -6.75
CA GLY A 251 -19.39 2.19 -7.42
C GLY A 251 -19.13 1.97 -8.92
N ILE A 252 -18.86 0.72 -9.33
CA ILE A 252 -18.70 0.37 -10.75
C ILE A 252 -20.07 0.19 -11.40
N LEU A 253 -20.95 -0.62 -10.82
CA LEU A 253 -22.30 -0.87 -11.36
C LEU A 253 -23.06 0.44 -11.60
N LYS A 254 -22.97 1.40 -10.67
CA LYS A 254 -23.57 2.75 -10.79
C LYS A 254 -22.99 3.61 -11.91
N THR A 255 -21.76 3.34 -12.34
CA THR A 255 -21.01 4.18 -13.29
C THR A 255 -20.89 3.56 -14.68
N VAL A 256 -21.39 2.34 -14.87
CA VAL A 256 -21.46 1.70 -16.20
C VAL A 256 -22.26 2.59 -17.14
N GLN A 257 -21.57 3.11 -18.15
CA GLN A 257 -22.15 3.89 -19.22
C GLN A 257 -21.58 3.46 -20.59
N PRO A 258 -22.42 3.45 -21.65
CA PRO A 258 -23.88 3.57 -21.59
C PRO A 258 -24.52 2.39 -20.83
N GLN A 259 -25.68 2.63 -20.22
CA GLN A 259 -26.43 1.60 -19.50
C GLN A 259 -26.85 0.45 -20.45
N PRO A 260 -26.84 -0.81 -19.97
CA PRO A 260 -27.20 -1.96 -20.80
C PRO A 260 -28.71 -2.07 -21.09
N ASP A 261 -29.08 -2.30 -22.34
CA ASP A 261 -30.43 -2.70 -22.73
C ASP A 261 -30.71 -4.16 -22.36
N VAL A 262 -29.67 -5.00 -22.45
CA VAL A 262 -29.73 -6.43 -22.13
C VAL A 262 -28.66 -6.75 -21.10
N LEU A 263 -29.06 -7.44 -20.03
CA LEU A 263 -28.17 -7.94 -18.97
C LEU A 263 -28.17 -9.48 -19.00
N ILE A 264 -27.02 -10.10 -19.19
CA ILE A 264 -26.79 -11.51 -18.88
C ILE A 264 -26.12 -11.57 -17.50
N GLN A 265 -26.78 -12.24 -16.55
CA GLN A 265 -26.36 -12.25 -15.15
C GLN A 265 -26.33 -13.67 -14.61
N ALA A 266 -25.18 -14.11 -14.11
CA ALA A 266 -25.11 -15.35 -13.34
C ALA A 266 -25.83 -15.19 -12.00
N ILE A 267 -26.55 -16.23 -11.57
CA ILE A 267 -27.44 -16.15 -10.40
C ILE A 267 -27.23 -17.32 -9.40
N ALA A 268 -26.00 -17.83 -9.30
CA ALA A 268 -25.64 -18.91 -8.38
C ALA A 268 -24.74 -18.42 -7.23
N GLY A 269 -24.90 -19.05 -6.06
CA GLY A 269 -24.11 -18.76 -4.85
C GLY A 269 -24.68 -17.63 -3.99
N ARG A 270 -23.91 -17.22 -2.97
CA ARG A 270 -24.18 -16.02 -2.16
C ARG A 270 -23.58 -14.81 -2.86
N ALA A 271 -24.36 -13.74 -3.01
CA ALA A 271 -23.91 -12.55 -3.70
C ALA A 271 -22.69 -11.90 -3.03
N ASN A 272 -21.82 -11.28 -3.82
CA ASN A 272 -20.62 -10.57 -3.36
C ASN A 272 -20.69 -9.08 -3.73
N LEU A 273 -20.92 -8.22 -2.73
CA LEU A 273 -21.02 -6.77 -2.91
C LEU A 273 -19.78 -6.10 -2.30
N ASN A 274 -19.00 -5.39 -3.12
CA ASN A 274 -17.80 -4.67 -2.66
C ASN A 274 -16.77 -5.56 -1.92
N GLY A 275 -16.67 -6.83 -2.31
CA GLY A 275 -15.76 -7.80 -1.71
C GLY A 275 -16.28 -8.43 -0.42
N ARG A 276 -17.57 -8.24 -0.10
CA ARG A 276 -18.23 -8.78 1.09
C ARG A 276 -19.43 -9.65 0.71
N PRO A 277 -19.71 -10.74 1.46
CA PRO A 277 -20.96 -11.46 1.33
C PRO A 277 -22.14 -10.51 1.52
N PHE A 278 -23.04 -10.49 0.54
CA PHE A 278 -24.28 -9.74 0.63
C PHE A 278 -25.17 -10.36 1.70
N ASP A 279 -25.70 -9.52 2.59
CA ASP A 279 -26.68 -9.90 3.59
C ASP A 279 -28.07 -9.83 2.97
N GLY A 280 -28.47 -10.95 2.37
CA GLY A 280 -29.75 -11.09 1.71
C GLY A 280 -29.79 -12.34 0.83
N SER A 281 -30.78 -12.38 -0.04
CA SER A 281 -30.96 -13.41 -1.06
C SER A 281 -30.32 -13.01 -2.38
N ALA A 282 -30.06 -13.98 -3.25
CA ALA A 282 -29.62 -13.72 -4.62
C ALA A 282 -30.67 -12.90 -5.40
N ALA A 283 -31.97 -13.13 -5.14
CA ALA A 283 -33.07 -12.39 -5.72
C ALA A 283 -33.01 -10.88 -5.38
N GLN A 284 -32.83 -10.54 -4.10
CA GLN A 284 -32.67 -9.15 -3.66
C GLN A 284 -31.45 -8.48 -4.30
N PHE A 285 -30.32 -9.19 -4.36
CA PHE A 285 -29.13 -8.65 -4.99
C PHE A 285 -29.31 -8.44 -6.50
N ALA A 286 -30.03 -9.34 -7.18
CA ALA A 286 -30.31 -9.21 -8.62
C ALA A 286 -31.20 -8.00 -8.95
N VAL A 287 -32.16 -7.68 -8.08
CA VAL A 287 -32.94 -6.43 -8.15
C VAL A 287 -32.00 -5.24 -8.01
N GLN A 288 -31.11 -5.25 -7.02
CA GLN A 288 -30.15 -4.17 -6.80
C GLN A 288 -29.24 -3.98 -8.02
N VAL A 289 -28.64 -5.04 -8.56
CA VAL A 289 -27.81 -4.99 -9.78
C VAL A 289 -28.59 -4.39 -10.95
N SER A 290 -29.84 -4.83 -11.16
CA SER A 290 -30.69 -4.31 -12.24
C SER A 290 -30.96 -2.82 -12.07
N GLN A 291 -31.28 -2.35 -10.86
CA GLN A 291 -31.50 -0.91 -10.58
C GLN A 291 -30.23 -0.08 -10.79
N LEU A 292 -29.07 -0.56 -10.29
CA LEU A 292 -27.80 0.15 -10.45
C LEU A 292 -27.38 0.27 -11.92
N LEU A 293 -27.75 -0.70 -12.75
CA LEU A 293 -27.51 -0.72 -14.19
C LEU A 293 -28.59 0.02 -15.00
N GLY A 294 -29.50 0.75 -14.35
CA GLY A 294 -30.54 1.53 -15.04
C GLY A 294 -31.71 0.72 -15.55
N GLU A 295 -32.03 -0.38 -14.88
CA GLU A 295 -33.17 -1.28 -15.16
C GLU A 295 -33.16 -1.79 -16.61
N PRO A 296 -32.20 -2.66 -16.96
CA PRO A 296 -32.07 -3.20 -18.32
C PRO A 296 -33.40 -3.78 -18.80
N LYS A 297 -33.82 -3.47 -20.03
CA LYS A 297 -35.12 -3.90 -20.56
C LYS A 297 -35.27 -5.42 -20.53
N LYS A 298 -34.17 -6.15 -20.76
CA LYS A 298 -34.11 -7.60 -20.77
C LYS A 298 -33.04 -8.12 -19.82
N VAL A 299 -33.39 -9.09 -18.99
CA VAL A 299 -32.47 -9.83 -18.12
C VAL A 299 -32.49 -11.30 -18.52
N ILE A 300 -31.31 -11.92 -18.62
CA ILE A 300 -31.12 -13.33 -18.96
C ILE A 300 -30.29 -13.97 -17.85
N TRP A 301 -30.85 -14.98 -17.19
CA TRP A 301 -30.11 -15.74 -16.20
C TRP A 301 -29.14 -16.72 -16.84
N CYS A 302 -28.00 -16.95 -16.20
CA CYS A 302 -27.06 -18.00 -16.54
C CYS A 302 -26.55 -18.71 -15.26
N LEU A 303 -25.76 -19.79 -15.43
CA LEU A 303 -25.25 -20.61 -14.32
C LEU A 303 -26.37 -21.26 -13.46
N HIS A 304 -27.50 -21.59 -14.08
CA HIS A 304 -28.65 -22.23 -13.43
C HIS A 304 -29.02 -23.60 -14.02
N ASP A 305 -28.26 -24.06 -15.02
CA ASP A 305 -28.40 -25.40 -15.61
C ASP A 305 -27.94 -26.50 -14.64
N GLU A 306 -28.11 -27.75 -15.07
CA GLU A 306 -27.69 -28.91 -14.29
C GLU A 306 -26.16 -28.94 -14.11
N ALA A 307 -25.73 -29.24 -12.89
CA ALA A 307 -24.32 -29.38 -12.52
C ALA A 307 -23.97 -30.83 -12.16
N PRO A 308 -22.71 -31.24 -12.32
CA PRO A 308 -22.26 -32.61 -12.04
C PRO A 308 -21.88 -32.80 -10.56
N ILE A 309 -22.00 -31.75 -9.74
CA ILE A 309 -21.73 -31.68 -8.30
C ILE A 309 -22.74 -30.72 -7.66
N LYS A 310 -22.89 -30.74 -6.33
CA LYS A 310 -23.76 -29.78 -5.62
C LYS A 310 -23.24 -28.33 -5.74
N PRO A 311 -24.14 -27.34 -5.92
CA PRO A 311 -25.59 -27.49 -6.06
C PRO A 311 -25.93 -28.04 -7.45
N TRP A 312 -26.85 -29.01 -7.51
CA TRP A 312 -27.17 -29.70 -8.77
C TRP A 312 -27.91 -28.80 -9.76
N THR A 313 -28.60 -27.77 -9.27
CA THR A 313 -29.30 -26.76 -10.06
C THR A 313 -29.61 -25.54 -9.19
N VAL A 314 -30.05 -24.45 -9.81
CA VAL A 314 -30.44 -23.19 -9.16
C VAL A 314 -31.90 -22.90 -9.48
N ASP A 315 -32.72 -22.70 -8.45
CA ASP A 315 -34.11 -22.25 -8.62
C ASP A 315 -34.16 -20.72 -8.75
N VAL A 316 -34.35 -20.27 -9.99
CA VAL A 316 -34.39 -18.85 -10.38
C VAL A 316 -35.77 -18.20 -10.22
N SER A 317 -36.78 -18.94 -9.71
CA SER A 317 -38.16 -18.46 -9.64
C SER A 317 -38.30 -17.19 -8.80
N ALA A 318 -37.65 -17.15 -7.64
CA ALA A 318 -37.68 -15.99 -6.75
C ALA A 318 -36.97 -14.78 -7.34
N ALA A 319 -35.78 -14.95 -7.92
CA ALA A 319 -35.05 -13.88 -8.61
C ALA A 319 -35.87 -13.32 -9.79
N THR A 320 -36.50 -14.19 -10.57
CA THR A 320 -37.34 -13.80 -11.70
C THR A 320 -38.53 -12.95 -11.25
N GLN A 321 -39.28 -13.43 -10.25
CA GLN A 321 -40.43 -12.70 -9.72
C GLN A 321 -40.03 -11.37 -9.09
N ALA A 322 -38.90 -11.31 -8.36
CA ALA A 322 -38.42 -10.09 -7.71
C ALA A 322 -38.02 -9.03 -8.75
N VAL A 323 -37.21 -9.40 -9.74
CA VAL A 323 -36.75 -8.47 -10.79
C VAL A 323 -37.92 -7.92 -11.59
N GLU A 324 -38.85 -8.75 -12.05
CA GLU A 324 -39.99 -8.28 -12.85
C GLU A 324 -41.02 -7.47 -12.06
N ARG A 325 -41.04 -7.63 -10.73
CA ARG A 325 -41.95 -6.89 -9.84
C ARG A 325 -41.37 -5.55 -9.40
N GLU A 326 -40.06 -5.49 -9.15
CA GLU A 326 -39.40 -4.36 -8.49
C GLU A 326 -38.57 -3.48 -9.43
N THR A 327 -38.49 -3.83 -10.72
CA THR A 327 -37.80 -3.06 -11.76
C THR A 327 -38.60 -3.03 -13.05
N GLY A 328 -38.25 -2.13 -13.98
CA GLY A 328 -38.77 -2.13 -15.36
C GLY A 328 -38.30 -3.30 -16.24
N SER A 329 -37.45 -4.19 -15.73
CA SER A 329 -36.84 -5.29 -16.48
C SER A 329 -37.80 -6.46 -16.73
N LYS A 330 -37.60 -7.16 -17.85
CA LYS A 330 -38.25 -8.44 -18.14
C LYS A 330 -37.24 -9.58 -18.26
N VAL A 331 -37.52 -10.68 -17.58
CA VAL A 331 -36.65 -11.84 -17.59
C VAL A 331 -36.98 -12.71 -18.79
N THR A 332 -35.99 -12.96 -19.65
CA THR A 332 -36.11 -13.87 -20.78
C THR A 332 -35.40 -15.17 -20.42
N ALA A 333 -36.16 -16.25 -20.29
CA ALA A 333 -35.59 -17.58 -20.16
C ALA A 333 -34.97 -18.01 -21.49
N LEU A 334 -33.74 -18.51 -21.44
CA LEU A 334 -33.14 -19.23 -22.55
C LEU A 334 -33.14 -20.71 -22.21
N HIS A 335 -33.44 -21.54 -23.20
CA HIS A 335 -33.21 -22.97 -23.10
C HIS A 335 -31.81 -23.29 -23.59
N LEU A 336 -31.24 -24.37 -23.04
CA LEU A 336 -30.00 -24.94 -23.54
C LEU A 336 -30.17 -25.20 -25.05
N ALA A 337 -29.29 -24.63 -25.88
CA ALA A 337 -29.56 -24.49 -27.31
C ALA A 337 -29.96 -25.83 -27.96
N SER A 338 -31.11 -25.86 -28.63
CA SER A 338 -31.45 -26.90 -29.60
C SER A 338 -30.99 -26.48 -30.99
N VAL A 339 -30.99 -27.40 -31.97
CA VAL A 339 -30.51 -27.14 -33.34
C VAL A 339 -31.21 -25.94 -34.00
N ASP A 340 -32.41 -25.56 -33.53
CA ASP A 340 -33.28 -24.54 -34.14
C ASP A 340 -33.53 -23.28 -33.29
N ASP A 341 -32.98 -23.15 -32.07
CA ASP A 341 -33.24 -21.99 -31.20
C ASP A 341 -32.32 -20.80 -31.51
N GLU A 342 -32.85 -19.81 -32.25
CA GLU A 342 -32.28 -18.47 -32.33
C GLU A 342 -33.17 -17.46 -31.63
N THR A 343 -32.73 -16.97 -30.46
CA THR A 343 -33.39 -15.82 -29.83
C THR A 343 -32.88 -14.54 -30.49
N VAL A 344 -33.76 -13.89 -31.24
CA VAL A 344 -33.51 -12.58 -31.86
C VAL A 344 -33.55 -11.49 -30.77
N LEU A 345 -32.44 -10.76 -30.60
CA LEU A 345 -32.34 -9.69 -29.60
C LEU A 345 -33.04 -8.41 -30.07
N VAL A 346 -32.99 -8.11 -31.37
CA VAL A 346 -33.56 -6.89 -31.98
C VAL A 346 -33.94 -7.16 -33.44
N ALA A 347 -35.23 -7.04 -33.79
CA ALA A 347 -35.67 -7.05 -35.19
C ALA A 347 -35.27 -5.73 -35.88
N GLN A 348 -34.65 -5.78 -37.05
CA GLN A 348 -34.51 -4.59 -37.90
C GLN A 348 -35.90 -4.13 -38.39
N PRO A 349 -36.26 -2.84 -38.33
CA PRO A 349 -37.45 -2.35 -39.03
C PRO A 349 -37.22 -2.43 -40.54
N ALA A 350 -38.22 -2.95 -41.27
CA ALA A 350 -38.22 -2.99 -42.72
C ALA A 350 -38.10 -1.56 -43.29
N ALA A 351 -37.29 -1.42 -44.34
CA ALA A 351 -37.14 -0.18 -45.07
C ALA A 351 -38.40 0.12 -45.90
N ASP A 352 -39.22 1.05 -45.43
CA ASP A 352 -40.20 1.82 -46.21
C ASP A 352 -39.98 3.28 -45.80
N GLY A 353 -39.70 4.22 -46.70
CA GLY A 353 -40.61 4.66 -47.75
C GLY A 353 -41.31 5.94 -47.28
N ASP A 354 -41.01 7.07 -47.93
CA ASP A 354 -41.54 8.42 -47.73
C ASP A 354 -42.98 8.52 -47.17
N VAL A 355 -43.24 9.53 -46.33
CA VAL A 355 -44.26 10.60 -46.50
C VAL A 355 -44.52 11.32 -45.16
N SER A 356 -44.53 12.66 -45.24
CA SER A 356 -44.88 13.65 -44.21
C SER A 356 -46.29 13.52 -43.61
N ALA A 357 -46.48 13.93 -42.35
CA ALA A 357 -47.46 14.97 -41.95
C ALA A 357 -47.58 15.13 -40.41
N ALA A 358 -47.88 16.36 -40.01
CA ALA A 358 -48.11 16.86 -38.66
C ALA A 358 -49.37 16.32 -37.97
N LEU A 359 -49.42 16.39 -36.63
CA LEU A 359 -50.48 17.06 -35.84
C LEU A 359 -50.25 16.88 -34.33
N SER A 360 -50.47 17.96 -33.57
CA SER A 360 -50.30 18.09 -32.11
C SER A 360 -51.60 17.71 -31.33
N PRO A 361 -51.69 17.91 -29.99
CA PRO A 361 -52.18 16.95 -28.98
C PRO A 361 -53.65 17.19 -28.54
N PRO A 362 -54.16 16.55 -27.44
CA PRO A 362 -54.30 17.34 -26.20
C PRO A 362 -54.25 16.57 -24.85
N ARG A 363 -54.23 17.42 -23.81
CA ARG A 363 -54.21 17.28 -22.33
C ARG A 363 -55.38 16.50 -21.70
N GLN A 364 -55.18 16.02 -20.46
CA GLN A 364 -55.98 16.29 -19.22
C GLN A 364 -55.44 15.43 -18.05
N HIS A 365 -54.83 15.99 -17.00
CA HIS A 365 -55.38 16.45 -15.71
C HIS A 365 -56.30 15.47 -14.96
N LEU A 366 -55.87 15.03 -13.76
CA LEU A 366 -56.64 15.07 -12.49
C LEU A 366 -55.74 14.68 -11.29
N GLN A 367 -55.79 15.51 -10.25
CA GLN A 367 -55.26 15.30 -8.89
C GLN A 367 -56.37 14.69 -7.97
N PRO A 368 -56.29 14.74 -6.61
CA PRO A 368 -55.59 13.83 -5.70
C PRO A 368 -56.53 13.23 -4.63
N ILE A 369 -56.08 12.28 -3.81
CA ILE A 369 -56.76 11.91 -2.55
C ILE A 369 -55.73 11.74 -1.42
N THR A 370 -55.74 12.70 -0.48
CA THR A 370 -55.37 12.59 0.94
C THR A 370 -56.58 12.02 1.70
N SER A 371 -56.58 11.42 2.90
CA SER A 371 -55.69 11.24 4.06
C SER A 371 -56.39 10.20 4.96
N GLN A 372 -55.69 9.57 5.93
CA GLN A 372 -56.12 9.56 7.35
C GLN A 372 -55.20 8.74 8.27
N SER A 373 -54.92 9.37 9.40
CA SER A 373 -54.20 8.95 10.60
C SER A 373 -55.00 8.02 11.51
N CYS A 374 -54.32 7.25 12.37
CA CYS A 374 -54.66 7.06 13.80
C CYS A 374 -53.45 6.43 14.53
N VAL A 375 -52.74 7.18 15.38
CA VAL A 375 -52.83 7.29 16.86
C VAL A 375 -51.89 6.32 17.61
N SER A 376 -51.18 6.97 18.53
CA SER A 376 -50.14 6.61 19.50
C SER A 376 -50.45 5.49 20.50
N ASP A 377 -49.39 4.87 21.01
CA ASP A 377 -49.26 4.62 22.46
C ASP A 377 -47.83 4.87 22.94
N GLN A 378 -47.74 5.66 24.02
CA GLN A 378 -46.53 5.97 24.78
C GLN A 378 -46.29 4.87 25.84
N LEU A 379 -45.03 4.54 26.10
CA LEU A 379 -44.59 4.04 27.40
C LEU A 379 -43.20 4.60 27.71
N SER A 380 -43.19 5.52 28.67
CA SER A 380 -42.04 6.16 29.29
C SER A 380 -41.52 5.34 30.47
N LEU A 381 -40.20 5.18 30.58
CA LEU A 381 -39.45 5.00 31.84
C LEU A 381 -37.96 5.33 31.58
N GLU A 382 -37.51 6.46 32.15
CA GLU A 382 -36.10 6.90 32.32
C GLU A 382 -35.42 6.15 33.50
N PRO A 383 -34.16 6.46 33.89
CA PRO A 383 -32.90 6.54 33.14
C PRO A 383 -31.78 5.73 33.88
N ASP A 384 -30.52 5.99 33.54
CA ASP A 384 -29.26 5.53 34.15
C ASP A 384 -28.60 4.32 33.49
N LEU A 385 -27.59 4.60 32.65
CA LEU A 385 -26.30 3.91 32.66
C LEU A 385 -25.24 4.73 31.89
N LEU A 386 -24.19 5.04 32.64
CA LEU A 386 -22.98 5.81 32.33
C LEU A 386 -22.31 5.43 30.98
N TRP A 387 -21.96 6.42 30.16
CA TRP A 387 -21.24 6.27 28.88
C TRP A 387 -19.71 6.45 28.97
N ASP A 388 -19.08 6.13 30.11
CA ASP A 388 -17.66 6.48 30.37
C ASP A 388 -16.65 5.29 30.43
N ALA A 389 -16.95 4.10 29.89
CA ALA A 389 -16.13 2.91 30.18
C ALA A 389 -15.54 2.09 29.01
N LEU A 390 -15.38 2.62 27.78
CA LEU A 390 -14.77 1.86 26.67
C LEU A 390 -13.66 2.59 25.87
N LEU A 391 -12.83 3.39 26.54
CA LEU A 391 -11.55 3.85 25.98
C LEU A 391 -10.39 3.13 26.67
N THR A 392 -9.89 2.06 26.06
CA THR A 392 -8.59 1.49 26.42
C THR A 392 -7.50 2.06 25.50
N PRO A 393 -6.30 2.43 25.99
CA PRO A 393 -5.19 2.84 25.13
C PRO A 393 -4.70 1.66 24.29
N ALA A 394 -4.74 1.80 22.95
CA ALA A 394 -4.20 0.81 22.03
C ALA A 394 -2.66 0.71 22.15
N GLN A 395 -2.17 -0.52 22.13
CA GLN A 395 -0.77 -0.90 22.35
C GLN A 395 0.13 -0.53 21.16
N PHE A 396 1.30 0.08 21.43
CA PHE A 396 2.39 0.24 20.46
C PHE A 396 3.14 -1.08 20.23
N LEU A 397 2.71 -1.87 19.24
CA LEU A 397 3.49 -2.99 18.70
C LEU A 397 4.30 -2.45 17.51
N PHE A 398 5.62 -2.68 17.45
CA PHE A 398 6.28 -2.63 16.14
C PHE A 398 5.64 -3.73 15.30
N PRO A 399 5.20 -3.44 14.08
CA PRO A 399 4.66 -4.48 13.23
C PRO A 399 5.80 -5.18 12.49
N PHE A 400 5.52 -6.42 12.11
CA PHE A 400 6.26 -7.22 11.14
C PHE A 400 7.50 -7.96 11.67
N SER A 401 7.26 -9.07 12.36
CA SER A 401 8.11 -10.26 12.18
C SER A 401 7.67 -10.98 10.90
N PRO A 402 8.59 -11.60 10.12
CA PRO A 402 8.18 -12.62 9.16
C PRO A 402 7.37 -13.70 9.89
N VAL A 403 6.36 -14.22 9.21
CA VAL A 403 5.58 -15.39 9.62
C VAL A 403 6.52 -16.45 10.17
N PRO A 404 6.46 -16.82 11.47
CA PRO A 404 7.08 -18.05 11.94
C PRO A 404 6.44 -19.18 11.15
N SER A 405 7.24 -20.15 10.68
CA SER A 405 6.72 -21.37 10.08
C SER A 405 5.64 -21.97 11.00
N LEU A 406 4.38 -21.85 10.61
CA LEU A 406 3.27 -22.39 11.37
C LEU A 406 3.29 -23.91 11.21
N GLY A 407 3.78 -24.57 12.27
CA GLY A 407 3.39 -25.94 12.58
C GLY A 407 1.89 -26.03 12.86
N PRO A 408 1.28 -27.22 12.68
CA PRO A 408 -0.17 -27.36 12.60
C PRO A 408 -0.87 -27.27 13.96
N GLY A 409 -1.91 -26.42 14.02
CA GLY A 409 -3.04 -26.54 14.94
C GLY A 409 -3.05 -25.59 16.14
N THR A 410 -4.00 -24.65 16.18
CA THR A 410 -5.15 -24.61 17.12
C THR A 410 -5.94 -23.31 16.93
N SER A 411 -7.26 -23.46 16.86
CA SER A 411 -8.28 -22.41 16.78
C SER A 411 -8.60 -21.86 18.18
N THR A 412 -9.12 -20.62 18.28
CA THR A 412 -10.39 -20.33 18.98
C THR A 412 -10.82 -18.86 18.83
N ASP A 413 -12.14 -18.71 18.69
CA ASP A 413 -13.00 -17.54 18.48
C ASP A 413 -13.00 -16.47 19.59
N PHE A 414 -13.54 -15.27 19.33
CA PHE A 414 -14.71 -14.70 20.05
C PHE A 414 -15.19 -13.32 19.51
N CYS A 415 -16.51 -13.27 19.29
CA CYS A 415 -17.51 -12.21 19.00
C CYS A 415 -17.41 -10.88 19.78
N PHE A 416 -18.19 -9.80 19.59
CA PHE A 416 -18.97 -9.09 18.53
C PHE A 416 -19.38 -7.76 19.22
N GLY A 417 -19.64 -6.68 18.47
CA GLY A 417 -20.17 -5.44 19.05
C GLY A 417 -20.44 -4.33 18.03
N ASP A 418 -21.59 -4.46 17.36
CA ASP A 418 -22.38 -3.48 16.59
C ASP A 418 -22.63 -2.14 17.32
N THR A 419 -23.15 -1.03 16.77
CA THR A 419 -23.40 -0.39 15.47
C THR A 419 -23.93 1.01 15.84
N ALA A 420 -23.75 2.04 15.01
CA ALA A 420 -24.79 3.06 14.74
C ALA A 420 -24.33 4.03 13.64
N LEU A 421 -25.30 4.42 12.81
CA LEU A 421 -25.21 4.98 11.45
C LEU A 421 -25.79 6.41 11.38
N ALA A 422 -25.57 7.02 10.20
CA ALA A 422 -26.28 8.15 9.55
C ALA A 422 -25.84 9.56 9.97
N VAL A 423 -25.35 10.49 9.11
CA VAL A 423 -25.65 10.95 7.72
C VAL A 423 -27.01 11.63 7.57
N VAL A 424 -26.99 12.91 7.18
CA VAL A 424 -27.71 13.63 6.08
C VAL A 424 -27.38 15.14 6.26
N GLY A 425 -27.09 16.00 5.28
CA GLY A 425 -27.02 15.90 3.83
C GLY A 425 -26.91 17.30 3.17
N GLN A 426 -26.89 17.26 1.84
CA GLN A 426 -27.29 18.28 0.84
C GLN A 426 -26.30 19.32 0.25
N SER A 427 -26.49 19.44 -1.07
CA SER A 427 -25.84 20.11 -2.21
C SER A 427 -26.05 21.63 -2.25
N ALA A 428 -25.05 22.43 -2.64
CA ALA A 428 -24.64 22.89 -4.00
C ALA A 428 -25.52 24.01 -4.61
N ASP A 429 -24.87 25.09 -5.07
CA ASP A 429 -25.19 25.81 -6.31
C ASP A 429 -24.09 26.83 -6.71
N ASP A 430 -23.54 26.60 -7.91
CA ASP A 430 -23.19 27.50 -9.03
C ASP A 430 -22.86 29.01 -8.85
N GLN A 431 -21.73 29.47 -9.44
CA GLN A 431 -21.69 30.32 -10.67
C GLN A 431 -20.30 30.91 -11.04
N SER A 432 -19.93 30.69 -12.31
CA SER A 432 -19.24 31.55 -13.29
C SER A 432 -17.88 32.25 -13.02
N VAL A 433 -16.85 31.76 -13.73
CA VAL A 433 -15.97 32.44 -14.71
C VAL A 433 -15.63 33.93 -14.50
N GLN A 434 -14.34 34.22 -14.26
CA GLN A 434 -13.60 35.22 -15.06
C GLN A 434 -12.06 35.13 -14.87
N ASN A 435 -11.39 34.86 -15.98
CA ASN A 435 -9.94 34.97 -16.17
C ASN A 435 -9.45 36.39 -15.90
N ASN A 436 -8.31 36.55 -15.21
CA ASN A 436 -7.34 37.61 -15.49
C ASN A 436 -5.96 37.25 -14.94
N PHE A 437 -5.08 36.84 -15.86
CA PHE A 437 -3.62 36.87 -15.69
C PHE A 437 -3.12 38.31 -15.84
N GLY A 438 -2.22 38.75 -14.96
CA GLY A 438 -1.55 40.04 -15.10
C GLY A 438 -0.56 40.33 -13.96
N ALA A 439 0.66 39.80 -14.08
CA ALA A 439 1.77 40.16 -13.21
C ALA A 439 2.15 41.64 -13.36
N LYS A 440 2.48 42.30 -12.24
CA LYS A 440 3.43 43.42 -12.20
C LYS A 440 4.23 43.38 -10.90
N ALA A 441 5.52 43.08 -11.04
CA ALA A 441 6.53 43.40 -10.05
C ALA A 441 6.67 44.93 -9.93
N THR A 442 6.73 45.44 -8.70
CA THR A 442 7.14 46.82 -8.39
C THR A 442 8.19 46.82 -7.27
N PRO A 443 9.10 47.81 -7.27
CA PRO A 443 10.43 47.68 -6.69
C PRO A 443 10.48 48.01 -5.19
N ARG A 444 11.53 47.47 -4.54
CA ARG A 444 11.95 47.74 -3.16
C ARG A 444 11.94 49.25 -2.84
N VAL A 445 11.18 49.62 -1.82
CA VAL A 445 11.34 50.86 -1.04
C VAL A 445 11.55 50.44 0.41
N GLY A 446 12.63 50.93 1.01
CA GLY A 446 12.97 50.67 2.41
C GLY A 446 11.88 51.17 3.34
N VAL A 447 11.54 50.36 4.34
CA VAL A 447 10.66 50.76 5.43
C VAL A 447 11.34 50.39 6.74
N GLU A 448 11.57 51.43 7.53
CA GLU A 448 12.03 51.41 8.91
C GLU A 448 11.12 50.57 9.80
N ALA A 449 11.66 50.18 10.97
CA ALA A 449 11.02 49.41 12.03
C ALA A 449 9.50 49.62 12.14
N ILE A 450 8.73 48.55 11.90
CA ILE A 450 7.30 48.51 12.16
C ILE A 450 7.06 47.63 13.38
N ASP A 451 6.44 48.24 14.39
CA ASP A 451 5.96 47.66 15.64
C ASP A 451 5.32 46.28 15.42
N VAL A 452 5.89 45.28 16.08
CA VAL A 452 5.39 43.92 16.10
C VAL A 452 4.50 43.73 17.34
N PHE A 453 3.31 43.17 17.13
CA PHE A 453 2.34 42.63 18.09
C PHE A 453 1.36 43.63 18.75
N SER A 454 0.18 43.73 18.13
CA SER A 454 -1.00 44.42 18.69
C SER A 454 -2.25 43.54 18.64
N THR A 455 -2.17 42.34 19.21
CA THR A 455 -3.35 41.58 19.67
C THR A 455 -2.98 40.89 20.98
N PRO A 456 -3.68 41.14 22.10
CA PRO A 456 -3.35 40.51 23.37
C PRO A 456 -3.78 39.04 23.32
N ASP A 457 -2.84 38.16 22.99
CA ASP A 457 -2.95 36.76 23.40
C ASP A 457 -2.90 36.78 24.94
N ASN A 458 -3.88 36.18 25.62
CA ASN A 458 -3.89 36.04 27.09
C ASN A 458 -2.81 35.04 27.54
N LEU A 459 -1.53 35.35 27.30
CA LEU A 459 -0.39 34.56 27.74
C LEU A 459 -0.01 34.96 29.17
N THR A 460 0.44 34.00 29.96
CA THR A 460 1.11 34.32 31.23
C THR A 460 2.49 34.89 30.95
N ALA A 461 3.03 35.71 31.84
CA ALA A 461 4.38 36.27 31.69
C ALA A 461 5.46 35.16 31.54
N GLU A 462 5.30 34.06 32.28
CA GLU A 462 6.21 32.90 32.20
C GLU A 462 6.14 32.21 30.81
N GLU A 463 4.95 32.09 30.22
CA GLU A 463 4.79 31.52 28.88
C GLU A 463 5.43 32.42 27.82
N GLU A 464 5.24 33.73 27.95
CA GLU A 464 5.82 34.73 27.05
C GLU A 464 7.36 34.70 27.11
N ASP A 465 7.95 34.62 28.31
CA ASP A 465 9.40 34.52 28.49
C ASP A 465 9.99 33.26 27.82
N ILE A 466 9.30 32.11 27.94
CA ILE A 466 9.74 30.87 27.28
C ILE A 466 9.70 31.01 25.76
N LEU A 467 8.60 31.52 25.21
CA LEU A 467 8.45 31.69 23.76
C LEU A 467 9.47 32.69 23.20
N ILE A 468 9.78 33.77 23.92
CA ILE A 468 10.83 34.71 23.53
C ILE A 468 12.21 34.04 23.51
N ALA A 469 12.52 33.19 24.49
CA ALA A 469 13.79 32.47 24.56
C ALA A 469 13.95 31.42 23.45
N GLU A 470 12.84 30.81 23.03
CA GLU A 470 12.81 29.78 21.96
C GLU A 470 12.76 30.37 20.55
N HIS A 471 12.35 31.63 20.40
CA HIS A 471 12.19 32.28 19.10
C HIS A 471 13.54 32.76 18.55
N ILE A 472 14.19 31.90 17.78
CA ILE A 472 15.36 32.26 16.96
C ILE A 472 14.89 32.41 15.50
N PRO A 473 14.90 33.63 14.92
CA PRO A 473 14.36 33.85 13.58
C PRO A 473 15.26 33.24 12.50
N HIS A 474 14.81 32.13 11.93
CA HIS A 474 15.46 31.43 10.82
C HIS A 474 14.80 31.72 9.47
N VAL A 475 13.48 31.95 9.47
CA VAL A 475 12.66 32.26 8.29
C VAL A 475 11.68 33.40 8.61
N PRO A 476 11.11 34.08 7.60
CA PRO A 476 10.12 35.14 7.82
C PRO A 476 8.94 34.67 8.70
N PRO A 477 8.40 35.55 9.56
CA PRO A 477 7.39 35.16 10.55
C PRO A 477 6.03 34.83 9.92
N ILE A 478 5.23 34.01 10.62
CA ILE A 478 3.84 33.70 10.22
C ILE A 478 2.97 34.95 10.35
N THR A 479 2.10 35.18 9.36
CA THR A 479 1.14 36.29 9.37
C THR A 479 -0.21 35.89 10.02
N ALA A 480 -0.90 36.87 10.61
CA ALA A 480 -2.25 36.67 11.15
C ALA A 480 -3.25 36.16 10.08
N GLU A 481 -3.09 36.61 8.83
CA GLU A 481 -3.86 36.14 7.68
C GLU A 481 -3.65 34.65 7.42
N THR A 482 -2.38 34.19 7.40
CA THR A 482 -2.06 32.77 7.22
C THR A 482 -2.65 31.92 8.33
N ARG A 483 -2.58 32.39 9.59
CA ARG A 483 -3.22 31.72 10.73
C ARG A 483 -4.74 31.63 10.57
N ALA A 484 -5.40 32.74 10.22
CA ALA A 484 -6.85 32.76 10.03
C ALA A 484 -7.29 31.83 8.90
N HIS A 485 -6.56 31.82 7.78
CA HIS A 485 -6.80 30.90 6.67
C HIS A 485 -6.65 29.44 7.10
N MET A 486 -5.58 29.12 7.83
CA MET A 486 -5.31 27.77 8.33
C MET A 486 -6.47 27.26 9.21
N ILE A 487 -6.96 28.07 10.15
CA ILE A 487 -8.10 27.70 11.00
C ILE A 487 -9.35 27.42 10.14
N HIS A 488 -9.65 28.30 9.20
CA HIS A 488 -10.80 28.13 8.31
C HIS A 488 -10.68 26.86 7.45
N ALA A 489 -9.52 26.62 6.84
CA ALA A 489 -9.27 25.47 5.98
C ALA A 489 -9.25 24.14 6.75
N VAL A 490 -8.81 24.15 8.01
CA VAL A 490 -8.86 22.98 8.91
C VAL A 490 -10.30 22.68 9.30
N LYS A 491 -11.09 23.68 9.72
CA LYS A 491 -12.50 23.49 10.08
C LYS A 491 -13.32 22.86 8.96
N ALA A 492 -13.07 23.25 7.71
CA ALA A 492 -13.76 22.68 6.56
C ALA A 492 -13.50 21.18 6.36
N ARG A 493 -12.42 20.63 6.95
CA ARG A 493 -12.01 19.23 6.83
C ARG A 493 -12.25 18.40 8.08
N LEU A 494 -12.54 19.03 9.22
CA LEU A 494 -12.83 18.33 10.46
C LEU A 494 -14.32 17.98 10.55
N PRO A 495 -14.68 16.85 11.19
CA PRO A 495 -16.05 16.58 11.60
C PRO A 495 -16.62 17.74 12.43
N GLN A 496 -17.93 18.02 12.29
CA GLN A 496 -18.56 19.20 12.89
C GLN A 496 -18.36 19.32 14.42
N HIS A 497 -18.33 18.20 15.14
CA HIS A 497 -18.07 18.16 16.58
C HIS A 497 -16.62 18.48 16.95
N GLU A 498 -15.65 18.15 16.10
CA GLU A 498 -14.23 18.47 16.31
C GLU A 498 -13.90 19.91 15.86
N ALA A 499 -14.64 20.44 14.89
CA ALA A 499 -14.49 21.82 14.42
C ALA A 499 -15.00 22.86 15.45
N GLN A 500 -15.89 22.46 16.35
CA GLN A 500 -16.46 23.33 17.38
C GLN A 500 -15.40 23.71 18.43
N GLY A 501 -15.24 25.02 18.67
CA GLY A 501 -14.25 25.52 19.64
C GLY A 501 -12.80 25.54 19.13
N LEU A 502 -12.55 25.15 17.87
CA LEU A 502 -11.20 25.16 17.32
C LEU A 502 -10.56 26.54 17.38
N ASP A 503 -11.29 27.64 17.11
CA ASP A 503 -10.69 28.99 17.13
C ASP A 503 -10.06 29.35 18.48
N ALA A 504 -10.67 28.88 19.58
CA ALA A 504 -10.23 29.15 20.94
C ALA A 504 -9.05 28.28 21.35
N ASN A 505 -9.00 27.04 20.85
CA ASN A 505 -7.96 26.06 21.21
C ASN A 505 -6.80 26.02 20.20
N PHE A 506 -6.94 26.66 19.04
CA PHE A 506 -5.90 26.68 18.01
C PHE A 506 -4.71 27.52 18.48
N PRO A 507 -3.46 27.06 18.27
CA PRO A 507 -2.28 27.76 18.80
C PRO A 507 -2.28 29.23 18.38
N SER A 508 -1.86 30.09 19.31
CA SER A 508 -1.80 31.53 19.05
C SER A 508 -0.75 31.86 17.98
N LEU A 509 -0.79 33.07 17.42
CA LEU A 509 0.17 33.45 16.37
C LEU A 509 1.62 33.35 16.88
N ARG A 510 1.85 33.74 18.13
CA ARG A 510 3.15 33.62 18.83
C ARG A 510 3.63 32.17 18.92
N HIS A 511 2.75 31.26 19.30
CA HIS A 511 3.07 29.84 19.38
C HIS A 511 3.40 29.26 18.00
N LEU A 512 2.55 29.51 16.99
CA LEU A 512 2.76 29.00 15.63
C LEU A 512 4.09 29.48 15.05
N ASP A 513 4.41 30.76 15.23
CA ASP A 513 5.66 31.33 14.73
C ASP A 513 6.87 30.71 15.44
N THR A 514 6.83 30.59 16.77
CA THR A 514 7.88 29.93 17.56
C THR A 514 8.08 28.47 17.14
N TYR A 515 6.99 27.71 16.96
CA TYR A 515 7.04 26.33 16.48
C TYR A 515 7.67 26.22 15.11
N MET A 516 7.32 27.13 14.19
CA MET A 516 7.95 27.17 12.87
C MET A 516 9.46 27.40 12.96
N GLN A 517 9.92 28.30 13.83
CA GLN A 517 11.35 28.53 14.03
C GLN A 517 12.06 27.30 14.61
N LEU A 518 11.46 26.66 15.64
CA LEU A 518 12.00 25.45 16.27
C LEU A 518 12.15 24.27 15.29
N TYR A 519 11.28 24.16 14.29
CA TYR A 519 11.47 23.19 13.20
C TYR A 519 12.77 23.45 12.43
N PHE A 520 13.04 24.71 12.07
CA PHE A 520 14.24 25.09 11.32
C PHE A 520 15.52 25.01 12.16
N GLU A 521 15.41 25.14 13.49
CA GLU A 521 16.54 24.97 14.41
C GLU A 521 16.89 23.49 14.62
N HIS A 522 15.89 22.66 14.95
CA HIS A 522 16.15 21.31 15.47
C HIS A 522 15.96 20.18 14.46
N PHE A 523 14.97 20.28 13.56
CA PHE A 523 14.64 19.19 12.65
C PHE A 523 15.26 19.38 11.25
N TYR A 524 15.20 20.61 10.73
CA TYR A 524 15.73 20.96 9.41
C TYR A 524 17.17 20.54 9.14
N PRO A 525 18.15 20.67 10.07
CA PRO A 525 19.53 20.27 9.80
C PRO A 525 19.71 18.79 9.44
N ARG A 526 18.80 17.91 9.88
CA ARG A 526 18.84 16.47 9.55
C ARG A 526 18.13 16.13 8.24
N MET A 527 17.12 16.93 7.89
CA MET A 527 16.31 16.77 6.68
C MET A 527 16.04 18.15 6.04
N PRO A 528 17.03 18.72 5.33
CA PRO A 528 16.90 20.01 4.63
C PRO A 528 16.02 19.89 3.38
N LEU A 529 14.74 19.60 3.60
CA LEU A 529 13.73 19.38 2.56
C LEU A 529 13.29 20.68 1.88
N LEU A 530 13.27 21.78 2.66
CA LEU A 530 12.78 23.09 2.24
C LEU A 530 13.95 24.03 1.90
N HIS A 531 13.75 24.93 0.95
CA HIS A 531 14.76 25.95 0.63
C HIS A 531 14.59 27.13 1.59
N LYS A 532 15.47 27.22 2.60
CA LYS A 532 15.35 28.23 3.66
C LYS A 532 15.25 29.67 3.13
N PRO A 533 16.06 30.12 2.13
CA PRO A 533 15.98 31.48 1.61
C PRO A 533 14.71 31.84 0.84
N THR A 534 13.95 30.87 0.31
CA THR A 534 12.71 31.12 -0.44
C THR A 534 11.46 30.65 0.30
N PHE A 535 11.62 30.11 1.51
CA PHE A 535 10.48 29.68 2.31
C PHE A 535 9.73 30.91 2.84
N GLN A 536 8.43 30.97 2.59
CA GLN A 536 7.54 32.00 3.09
C GLN A 536 6.22 31.36 3.53
N ALA A 537 5.77 31.70 4.74
CA ALA A 537 4.45 31.30 5.20
C ALA A 537 3.38 32.15 4.50
N SER A 538 2.50 31.51 3.73
CA SER A 538 1.37 32.15 3.06
C SER A 538 0.10 31.31 3.18
N SER A 539 -1.04 31.91 2.82
CA SER A 539 -2.32 31.22 2.69
C SER A 539 -2.28 30.12 1.62
N GLU A 540 -1.48 30.25 0.57
CA GLU A 540 -1.33 29.23 -0.48
C GLU A 540 -0.56 28.00 0.01
N THR A 541 0.44 28.19 0.88
CA THR A 541 1.29 27.11 1.40
C THR A 541 0.86 26.64 2.79
N TRP A 542 -0.38 26.91 3.22
CA TRP A 542 -0.81 26.70 4.60
C TRP A 542 -0.64 25.25 5.09
N GLN A 543 -0.83 24.25 4.21
CA GLN A 543 -0.64 22.83 4.56
C GLN A 543 0.83 22.52 4.88
N LEU A 544 1.75 23.10 4.11
CA LEU A 544 3.18 22.96 4.33
C LEU A 544 3.57 23.63 5.64
N VAL A 545 3.09 24.86 5.87
CA VAL A 545 3.32 25.59 7.14
C VAL A 545 2.77 24.79 8.32
N LEU A 546 1.56 24.22 8.19
CA LEU A 546 0.95 23.36 9.20
C LEU A 546 1.84 22.15 9.51
N SER A 547 2.36 21.46 8.49
CA SER A 547 3.24 20.31 8.69
C SER A 547 4.57 20.68 9.39
N VAL A 548 5.11 21.87 9.10
CA VAL A 548 6.30 22.44 9.74
C VAL A 548 6.03 22.71 11.22
N VAL A 549 4.93 23.38 11.57
CA VAL A 549 4.59 23.66 12.97
C VAL A 549 4.19 22.40 13.74
N CYS A 550 3.62 21.37 13.09
CA CYS A 550 3.32 20.07 13.71
C CYS A 550 4.59 19.35 14.20
N LEU A 551 5.72 19.51 13.50
CA LEU A 551 7.01 18.97 13.95
C LEU A 551 7.68 19.91 14.93
N GLY A 552 7.65 21.21 14.66
CA GLY A 552 8.29 22.24 15.46
C GLY A 552 7.74 22.36 16.89
N SER A 553 6.42 22.19 17.06
CA SER A 553 5.75 22.25 18.37
C SER A 553 6.28 21.24 19.38
N ARG A 554 6.83 20.12 18.91
CA ARG A 554 7.41 19.06 19.74
C ARG A 554 8.74 19.46 20.38
N TYR A 555 9.38 20.52 19.91
CA TYR A 555 10.65 20.99 20.47
C TYR A 555 10.48 22.08 21.53
N SER A 556 9.27 22.64 21.66
CA SER A 556 8.98 23.71 22.62
C SER A 556 8.87 23.18 24.05
N LEU A 557 9.23 24.03 25.00
CA LEU A 557 9.10 23.85 26.45
C LEU A 557 7.96 24.71 27.03
N ALA A 558 7.27 25.49 26.20
CA ALA A 558 6.13 26.32 26.60
C ALA A 558 5.05 25.47 27.28
N HIS A 559 4.39 25.94 28.33
CA HIS A 559 3.45 25.16 29.13
C HIS A 559 2.30 24.59 28.29
N GLN A 560 1.81 25.33 27.30
CA GLN A 560 0.69 24.91 26.45
C GLN A 560 1.09 23.94 25.32
N HIS A 561 2.39 23.68 25.10
CA HIS A 561 2.84 22.93 23.93
C HIS A 561 2.28 21.50 23.87
N HIS A 562 2.07 20.84 25.01
CA HIS A 562 1.54 19.47 25.03
C HIS A 562 0.14 19.40 24.40
N ASP A 563 -0.74 20.34 24.75
CA ASP A 563 -2.10 20.42 24.20
C ASP A 563 -2.06 20.78 22.71
N HIS A 564 -1.17 21.70 22.33
CA HIS A 564 -0.94 22.05 20.93
C HIS A 564 -0.43 20.86 20.11
N VAL A 565 0.52 20.07 20.63
CA VAL A 565 1.03 18.87 19.96
C VAL A 565 -0.10 17.86 19.73
N LEU A 566 -0.95 17.61 20.73
CA LEU A 566 -2.08 16.71 20.60
C LEU A 566 -3.11 17.20 19.57
N LEU A 567 -3.45 18.49 19.60
CA LEU A 567 -4.36 19.11 18.64
C LEU A 567 -3.79 19.04 17.21
N LEU A 568 -2.56 19.51 17.02
CA LEU A 568 -1.89 19.52 15.72
C LEU A 568 -1.70 18.11 15.16
N GLN A 569 -1.46 17.11 16.01
CA GLN A 569 -1.38 15.71 15.61
C GLN A 569 -2.73 15.20 15.08
N ARG A 570 -3.84 15.50 15.76
CA ARG A 570 -5.20 15.13 15.29
C ARG A 570 -5.54 15.81 13.97
N ILE A 571 -5.26 17.11 13.85
CA ILE A 571 -5.46 17.83 12.59
C ILE A 571 -4.65 17.18 11.47
N ALA A 572 -3.39 16.85 11.72
CA ALA A 572 -2.53 16.22 10.74
C ALA A 572 -3.03 14.83 10.29
N GLN A 573 -3.72 14.06 11.13
CA GLN A 573 -4.37 12.79 10.70
C GLN A 573 -5.45 13.05 9.66
N HIS A 574 -6.33 14.02 9.91
CA HIS A 574 -7.36 14.40 8.94
C HIS A 574 -6.75 14.95 7.64
N MET A 575 -5.59 15.62 7.71
CA MET A 575 -4.88 16.08 6.50
C MET A 575 -4.29 14.93 5.67
N LEU A 576 -4.01 13.76 6.27
CA LEU A 576 -3.52 12.59 5.54
C LEU A 576 -4.62 11.90 4.71
N LYS A 577 -5.89 12.00 5.13
CA LYS A 577 -7.07 11.39 4.48
C LYS A 577 -7.56 12.16 3.25
N ARG A 578 -6.64 12.73 2.47
CA ARG A 578 -6.94 13.69 1.40
C ARG A 578 -7.76 13.08 0.26
N ASP A 579 -8.73 13.84 -0.26
CA ASP A 579 -9.41 13.52 -1.52
C ASP A 579 -8.48 13.79 -2.70
N ILE A 580 -8.25 12.76 -3.52
CA ILE A 580 -7.40 12.81 -4.73
C ILE A 580 -7.87 13.90 -5.70
N ARG A 581 -9.16 14.27 -5.68
CA ARG A 581 -9.74 15.34 -6.51
C ARG A 581 -9.20 16.74 -6.16
N GLU A 582 -8.60 16.92 -4.98
CA GLU A 582 -7.99 18.17 -4.54
C GLU A 582 -6.52 18.34 -5.02
N LEU A 583 -5.99 17.42 -5.84
CA LEU A 583 -4.64 17.49 -6.37
C LEU A 583 -4.64 18.24 -7.71
N SER A 584 -4.17 19.49 -7.70
CA SER A 584 -3.84 20.21 -8.94
C SER A 584 -2.45 19.80 -9.44
N SER A 585 -2.19 19.88 -10.74
CA SER A 585 -0.85 19.60 -11.32
C SER A 585 0.23 20.56 -10.82
N ASN A 586 -0.16 21.75 -10.36
CA ASN A 586 0.76 22.82 -9.94
C ASN A 586 1.20 22.69 -8.48
N ASP A 587 0.52 21.87 -7.66
CA ASP A 587 0.77 21.77 -6.21
C ASP A 587 1.46 20.47 -5.76
N VAL A 588 1.84 19.59 -6.71
CA VAL A 588 2.37 18.24 -6.41
C VAL A 588 3.60 18.28 -5.49
N LEU A 589 4.52 19.21 -5.73
CA LEU A 589 5.75 19.35 -4.92
C LEU A 589 5.44 19.72 -3.47
N THR A 590 4.68 20.79 -3.26
CA THR A 590 4.29 21.29 -1.94
C THR A 590 3.48 20.25 -1.17
N CYS A 591 2.59 19.54 -1.89
CA CYS A 591 1.80 18.45 -1.32
C CYS A 591 2.69 17.28 -0.85
N ALA A 592 3.61 16.81 -1.70
CA ALA A 592 4.54 15.74 -1.33
C ALA A 592 5.43 16.13 -0.13
N GLN A 593 5.93 17.38 -0.11
CA GLN A 593 6.68 17.91 1.03
C GLN A 593 5.85 17.92 2.33
N SER A 594 4.61 18.39 2.26
CA SER A 594 3.71 18.43 3.41
C SER A 594 3.41 17.03 3.95
N LEU A 595 3.10 16.07 3.06
CA LEU A 595 2.80 14.69 3.42
C LEU A 595 4.00 13.97 4.07
N LEU A 596 5.21 14.15 3.53
CA LEU A 596 6.41 13.57 4.15
C LEU A 596 6.62 14.12 5.56
N LEU A 597 6.45 15.43 5.78
CA LEU A 597 6.58 16.05 7.10
C LEU A 597 5.48 15.59 8.07
N PHE A 598 4.23 15.46 7.61
CA PHE A 598 3.17 14.87 8.42
C PHE A 598 3.49 13.44 8.81
N HIS A 599 3.98 12.60 7.88
CA HIS A 599 4.40 11.23 8.21
C HIS A 599 5.46 11.24 9.32
N GLN A 600 6.49 12.08 9.22
CA GLN A 600 7.51 12.20 10.27
C GLN A 600 6.91 12.57 11.63
N SER A 601 5.96 13.52 11.67
CA SER A 601 5.30 13.91 12.94
C SER A 601 4.41 12.81 13.51
N GLN A 602 3.66 12.12 12.66
CA GLN A 602 2.71 11.08 13.09
C GLN A 602 3.42 9.85 13.65
N TRP A 603 4.57 9.47 13.10
CA TRP A 603 5.36 8.36 13.66
C TRP A 603 5.91 8.64 15.07
N LEU A 604 6.10 9.92 15.44
CA LEU A 604 6.51 10.32 16.79
C LEU A 604 5.36 10.30 17.81
N SER A 605 4.12 10.06 17.36
CA SER A 605 2.93 10.01 18.23
C SER A 605 2.96 8.87 19.24
N GLY A 606 3.66 7.76 18.93
CA GLY A 606 3.61 6.55 19.74
C GLY A 606 2.25 5.84 19.74
N GLU A 607 1.29 6.26 18.91
CA GLU A 607 -0.01 5.59 18.84
C GLU A 607 -0.09 4.67 17.62
N TRP A 608 -0.47 3.43 17.87
CA TRP A 608 -0.51 2.39 16.84
C TRP A 608 -1.47 2.68 15.70
N ASN A 609 -2.70 3.11 16.03
CA ASN A 609 -3.73 3.42 15.02
C ASN A 609 -3.25 4.51 14.04
N ILE A 610 -2.52 5.50 14.55
CA ILE A 610 -1.93 6.57 13.75
C ILE A 610 -0.85 6.01 12.82
N VAL A 611 0.07 5.20 13.35
CA VAL A 611 1.13 4.59 12.55
C VAL A 611 0.56 3.72 11.43
N MET A 612 -0.48 2.93 11.72
CA MET A 612 -1.20 2.16 10.72
C MET A 612 -1.88 3.03 9.67
N GLU A 613 -2.50 4.13 10.10
CA GLU A 613 -3.11 5.09 9.17
C GLU A 613 -2.08 5.70 8.22
N VAL A 614 -0.90 6.07 8.74
CA VAL A 614 0.22 6.56 7.91
C VAL A 614 0.67 5.49 6.90
N GLN A 615 0.64 4.20 7.26
CA GLN A 615 0.97 3.12 6.33
C GLN A 615 -0.01 3.01 5.16
N PHE A 616 -1.31 3.17 5.40
CA PHE A 616 -2.30 3.19 4.31
C PHE A 616 -2.04 4.35 3.33
N HIS A 617 -1.78 5.55 3.87
CA HIS A 617 -1.59 6.77 3.07
C HIS A 617 -0.19 6.91 2.46
N ARG A 618 0.78 6.05 2.85
CA ARG A 618 2.13 5.99 2.27
C ARG A 618 2.14 5.90 0.75
N ASN A 619 1.16 5.20 0.16
CA ASN A 619 1.00 5.07 -1.29
C ASN A 619 0.74 6.42 -1.99
N ILE A 620 0.08 7.37 -1.32
CA ILE A 620 -0.21 8.69 -1.89
C ILE A 620 1.10 9.44 -2.11
N LEU A 621 1.96 9.51 -1.09
CA LEU A 621 3.27 10.16 -1.19
C LEU A 621 4.14 9.55 -2.29
N VAL A 622 4.14 8.22 -2.40
CA VAL A 622 4.86 7.48 -3.44
C VAL A 622 4.30 7.78 -4.83
N THR A 623 2.98 7.89 -4.96
CA THR A 623 2.31 8.26 -6.21
C THR A 623 2.70 9.68 -6.65
N LEU A 624 2.73 10.64 -5.73
CA LEU A 624 3.20 11.99 -6.03
C LEU A 624 4.68 12.01 -6.43
N CYS A 625 5.52 11.20 -5.77
CA CYS A 625 6.92 11.05 -6.17
C CYS A 625 7.06 10.47 -7.59
N ARG A 626 6.21 9.52 -7.99
CA ARG A 626 6.18 8.98 -9.36
C ARG A 626 5.69 10.00 -10.38
N GLN A 627 4.73 10.85 -10.03
CA GLN A 627 4.34 11.98 -10.87
C GLN A 627 5.51 12.96 -11.05
N LEU A 628 6.25 13.26 -9.99
CA LEU A 628 7.47 14.07 -10.09
C LEU A 628 8.53 13.36 -10.94
N LEU A 629 8.70 12.04 -10.82
CA LEU A 629 9.66 11.26 -11.63
C LEU A 629 9.22 11.05 -13.08
N SER A 630 7.97 11.37 -13.43
CA SER A 630 7.38 11.08 -14.73
C SER A 630 8.21 11.68 -15.87
N ARG A 631 8.20 10.97 -17.00
CA ARG A 631 8.91 11.32 -18.24
C ARG A 631 7.93 11.42 -19.39
N GLU A 632 8.29 12.18 -20.40
CA GLU A 632 7.51 12.30 -21.63
C GLU A 632 7.18 10.90 -22.18
N GLY A 633 5.89 10.65 -22.46
CA GLY A 633 5.38 9.33 -22.85
C GLY A 633 4.97 8.38 -21.72
N THR A 634 5.10 8.77 -20.44
CA THR A 634 4.56 7.99 -19.30
C THR A 634 3.15 8.42 -18.91
N LEU A 635 2.35 7.50 -18.36
CA LEU A 635 0.95 7.73 -17.94
C LEU A 635 0.78 8.93 -16.98
N MET A 636 1.82 9.24 -16.20
CA MET A 636 1.81 10.28 -15.16
C MET A 636 2.44 11.60 -15.62
N HIS A 637 2.83 11.71 -16.89
CA HIS A 637 3.46 12.92 -17.43
C HIS A 637 2.45 14.04 -17.65
N THR A 638 2.70 15.19 -17.06
CA THR A 638 1.93 16.42 -17.29
C THR A 638 2.71 17.33 -18.26
N HIS A 639 2.04 17.84 -19.30
CA HIS A 639 2.64 18.81 -20.23
C HIS A 639 2.92 20.13 -19.50
N ALA A 640 4.16 20.37 -19.09
CA ALA A 640 4.57 21.69 -18.62
C ALA A 640 4.85 22.60 -19.83
N SER A 641 4.23 23.79 -19.87
CA SER A 641 4.57 24.82 -20.85
C SER A 641 6.02 25.26 -20.65
N ALA A 642 6.80 25.33 -21.73
CA ALA A 642 8.15 25.87 -21.70
C ALA A 642 8.09 27.35 -21.26
N GLU A 643 8.38 27.62 -19.99
CA GLU A 643 8.52 28.99 -19.47
C GLU A 643 9.94 29.54 -19.70
N ASP A 644 9.97 30.85 -19.93
CA ASP A 644 11.10 31.66 -20.38
C ASP A 644 12.44 31.40 -19.67
N ALA A 645 13.52 31.43 -20.45
CA ALA A 645 14.92 31.26 -20.06
C ALA A 645 15.49 32.33 -19.08
N ASN A 646 14.65 33.22 -18.52
CA ASN A 646 15.07 34.36 -17.70
C ASN A 646 15.19 34.07 -16.18
N HIS A 647 14.96 32.83 -15.71
CA HIS A 647 14.94 32.50 -14.27
C HIS A 647 15.76 31.23 -13.89
N ALA A 648 17.03 31.16 -14.30
CA ALA A 648 17.90 30.00 -14.03
C ALA A 648 17.98 29.57 -12.55
N TRP A 649 18.00 30.52 -11.60
CA TRP A 649 17.98 30.22 -10.17
C TRP A 649 16.68 29.56 -9.72
N SER A 650 15.53 30.13 -10.08
CA SER A 650 14.22 29.59 -9.69
C SER A 650 14.00 28.18 -10.27
N GLN A 651 14.42 27.96 -11.52
CA GLN A 651 14.38 26.63 -12.14
C GLN A 651 15.31 25.63 -11.41
N TRP A 652 16.51 26.07 -11.02
CA TRP A 652 17.42 25.24 -10.22
C TRP A 652 16.81 24.88 -8.87
N ILE A 653 16.18 25.84 -8.18
CA ILE A 653 15.50 25.61 -6.90
C ILE A 653 14.38 24.58 -7.03
N GLN A 654 13.53 24.70 -8.04
CA GLN A 654 12.46 23.72 -8.28
C GLN A 654 13.01 22.33 -8.59
N ALA A 655 14.04 22.25 -9.44
CA ALA A 655 14.68 20.98 -9.78
C ALA A 655 15.35 20.31 -8.57
N GLU A 656 16.02 21.10 -7.72
CA GLU A 656 16.68 20.62 -6.50
C GLU A 656 15.66 20.25 -5.40
N ALA A 657 14.59 21.04 -5.22
CA ALA A 657 13.47 20.69 -4.33
C ALA A 657 12.85 19.35 -4.71
N LYS A 658 12.63 19.12 -6.01
CA LYS A 658 12.15 17.85 -6.57
C LYS A 658 13.11 16.69 -6.25
N ARG A 659 14.42 16.86 -6.45
CA ARG A 659 15.41 15.83 -6.07
C ARG A 659 15.32 15.52 -4.58
N ARG A 660 15.29 16.54 -3.73
CA ARG A 660 15.25 16.39 -2.27
C ARG A 660 14.01 15.63 -1.80
N ILE A 661 12.81 15.98 -2.25
CA ILE A 661 11.59 15.24 -1.84
C ILE A 661 11.63 13.77 -2.26
N ILE A 662 12.10 13.47 -3.48
CA ILE A 662 12.22 12.09 -3.97
C ILE A 662 13.23 11.30 -3.11
N HIS A 663 14.42 11.85 -2.89
CA HIS A 663 15.49 11.16 -2.16
C HIS A 663 15.23 11.06 -0.65
N PHE A 664 14.60 12.06 -0.02
CA PHE A 664 14.17 11.95 1.38
C PHE A 664 13.01 10.97 1.56
N THR A 665 12.07 10.92 0.60
CA THR A 665 11.04 9.87 0.58
C THR A 665 11.68 8.50 0.45
N TRP A 666 12.62 8.31 -0.48
CA TRP A 666 13.35 7.04 -0.62
C TRP A 666 14.12 6.65 0.63
N ARG A 667 14.81 7.61 1.27
CA ARG A 667 15.49 7.37 2.55
C ARG A 667 14.49 6.90 3.60
N TRP A 668 13.30 7.49 3.65
CA TRP A 668 12.23 7.09 4.55
C TRP A 668 11.68 5.69 4.24
N GLU A 669 11.51 5.32 2.97
CA GLU A 669 11.16 3.96 2.54
C GLU A 669 12.21 2.93 3.01
N CYS A 670 13.49 3.24 2.88
CA CYS A 670 14.57 2.35 3.30
C CYS A 670 14.64 2.18 4.83
N LEU A 671 14.41 3.26 5.58
CA LEU A 671 14.32 3.19 7.04
C LEU A 671 13.17 2.28 7.47
N GLN A 672 12.02 2.38 6.80
CA GLN A 672 10.88 1.52 7.07
C GLN A 672 11.16 0.06 6.73
N ALA A 673 11.80 -0.21 5.59
CA ALA A 673 12.20 -1.55 5.20
C ALA A 673 13.19 -2.19 6.17
N THR A 674 14.13 -1.41 6.67
CA THR A 674 15.16 -1.91 7.58
C THR A 674 14.62 -2.15 8.98
N PHE A 675 13.88 -1.18 9.54
CA PHE A 675 13.55 -1.18 10.96
C PHE A 675 12.15 -1.67 11.29
N PHE A 676 11.24 -1.64 10.31
CA PHE A 676 9.89 -2.17 10.45
C PHE A 676 9.66 -3.35 9.50
N MET A 677 10.69 -3.87 8.82
CA MET A 677 10.53 -5.00 7.88
C MET A 677 9.44 -4.79 6.81
N LEU A 678 9.22 -3.52 6.43
CA LEU A 678 8.20 -3.10 5.48
C LEU A 678 8.80 -2.90 4.09
N PRO A 679 8.44 -3.69 3.06
CA PRO A 679 9.05 -3.54 1.75
C PRO A 679 8.90 -2.10 1.23
N PRO A 680 9.94 -1.55 0.56
CA PRO A 680 9.82 -0.26 -0.12
C PRO A 680 8.74 -0.31 -1.20
N LEU A 681 7.98 0.78 -1.35
CA LEU A 681 6.98 0.93 -2.42
C LEU A 681 7.59 1.56 -3.68
N LEU A 682 8.76 2.19 -3.55
CA LEU A 682 9.61 2.65 -4.65
C LEU A 682 10.75 1.65 -4.85
N SER A 683 11.21 1.48 -6.08
CA SER A 683 12.47 0.80 -6.39
C SER A 683 13.59 1.81 -6.56
N VAL A 684 14.80 1.44 -6.14
CA VAL A 684 16.01 2.23 -6.39
C VAL A 684 16.24 2.47 -7.89
N ALA A 685 15.78 1.56 -8.76
CA ALA A 685 15.88 1.69 -10.22
C ALA A 685 14.98 2.78 -10.80
N GLU A 686 13.91 3.16 -10.08
CA GLU A 686 13.04 4.29 -10.44
C GLU A 686 13.72 5.64 -10.19
N LEU A 687 14.76 5.69 -9.33
CA LEU A 687 15.47 6.90 -8.92
C LEU A 687 16.52 7.34 -9.94
N GLN A 688 16.02 7.67 -11.14
CA GLN A 688 16.85 8.12 -12.26
C GLN A 688 17.24 9.59 -12.14
N THR A 689 16.72 10.29 -11.12
CA THR A 689 17.16 11.64 -10.76
C THR A 689 18.51 11.60 -10.03
N PRO A 690 19.43 12.55 -10.32
CA PRO A 690 20.65 12.72 -9.56
C PRO A 690 20.39 12.85 -8.06
N VAL A 691 21.35 12.42 -7.22
CA VAL A 691 21.32 12.70 -5.78
C VAL A 691 21.33 14.22 -5.53
N PRO A 692 20.77 14.69 -4.40
CA PRO A 692 20.74 16.11 -4.07
C PRO A 692 22.14 16.72 -4.09
N THR A 693 22.19 18.01 -4.38
CA THR A 693 23.41 18.81 -4.28
C THR A 693 23.73 19.01 -2.79
N ALA A 694 25.02 19.20 -2.45
CA ALA A 694 25.45 19.46 -1.08
C ALA A 694 24.64 20.58 -0.40
N ASP A 695 24.23 20.36 0.85
CA ASP A 695 23.35 21.26 1.62
C ASP A 695 23.87 22.70 1.74
N ALA A 696 25.20 22.88 1.68
CA ALA A 696 25.82 24.21 1.63
C ALA A 696 25.35 25.04 0.42
N HIS A 697 25.18 24.42 -0.75
CA HIS A 697 24.66 25.10 -1.95
C HIS A 697 23.15 25.35 -1.85
N TRP A 698 22.42 24.41 -1.23
CA TRP A 698 20.97 24.54 -1.01
C TRP A 698 20.61 25.63 0.00
N SER A 699 21.55 26.07 0.82
CA SER A 699 21.30 27.12 1.82
C SER A 699 21.59 28.54 1.31
N LEU A 700 22.09 28.68 0.07
CA LEU A 700 22.52 29.96 -0.49
C LEU A 700 21.33 30.85 -0.89
N SER A 701 21.41 32.14 -0.60
CA SER A 701 20.48 33.12 -1.18
C SER A 701 20.75 33.33 -2.68
N TYR A 702 19.81 33.97 -3.38
CA TYR A 702 20.01 34.34 -4.80
C TYR A 702 21.32 35.08 -5.03
N GLU A 703 21.63 36.06 -4.17
CA GLU A 703 22.83 36.90 -4.26
C GLU A 703 24.11 36.08 -4.05
N GLN A 704 24.08 35.11 -3.14
CA GLN A 704 25.21 34.23 -2.87
C GLN A 704 25.40 33.21 -4.00
N TRP A 705 24.32 32.62 -4.51
CA TRP A 705 24.40 31.57 -5.51
C TRP A 705 25.14 31.99 -6.78
N HIS A 706 24.94 33.23 -7.26
CA HIS A 706 25.66 33.76 -8.43
C HIS A 706 27.16 33.93 -8.22
N LEU A 707 27.60 34.01 -6.96
CA LEU A 707 29.02 34.14 -6.59
C LEU A 707 29.70 32.78 -6.42
N HIS A 708 28.92 31.69 -6.31
CA HIS A 708 29.43 30.34 -6.18
C HIS A 708 29.55 29.66 -7.55
N PRO A 709 30.57 28.80 -7.75
CA PRO A 709 30.66 28.01 -8.98
C PRO A 709 29.43 27.10 -9.11
N PRO A 710 28.96 26.81 -10.35
CA PRO A 710 27.82 25.94 -10.55
C PRO A 710 28.10 24.56 -9.95
N PRO A 711 27.10 23.92 -9.31
CA PRO A 711 27.29 22.63 -8.69
C PRO A 711 27.64 21.58 -9.75
N GLN A 712 28.58 20.70 -9.41
CA GLN A 712 28.99 19.59 -10.28
C GLN A 712 27.81 18.64 -10.52
N PRO A 713 27.70 18.03 -11.71
CA PRO A 713 26.62 17.09 -12.00
C PRO A 713 26.70 15.86 -11.08
N SER A 714 25.70 15.71 -10.21
CA SER A 714 25.54 14.55 -9.35
C SER A 714 25.16 13.30 -10.15
N SER A 715 25.61 12.12 -9.70
CA SER A 715 25.20 10.82 -10.27
C SER A 715 23.90 10.32 -9.62
N THR A 716 23.24 9.33 -10.24
CA THR A 716 22.10 8.64 -9.63
C THR A 716 22.55 7.71 -8.50
N ILE A 717 21.63 7.32 -7.61
CA ILE A 717 21.95 6.37 -6.51
C ILE A 717 22.52 5.06 -7.06
N CYS A 718 21.89 4.47 -8.08
CA CYS A 718 22.37 3.22 -8.68
C CYS A 718 23.80 3.33 -9.22
N ALA A 719 24.12 4.44 -9.90
CA ALA A 719 25.48 4.68 -10.40
C ALA A 719 26.49 4.81 -9.25
N LEU A 720 26.10 5.43 -8.14
CA LEU A 720 26.95 5.56 -6.95
C LEU A 720 27.18 4.22 -6.26
N ILE A 721 26.14 3.38 -6.11
CA ILE A 721 26.26 2.02 -5.56
C ILE A 721 27.20 1.19 -6.42
N ALA A 722 27.01 1.19 -7.75
CA ALA A 722 27.86 0.46 -8.67
C ALA A 722 29.32 0.93 -8.59
N ARG A 723 29.54 2.25 -8.56
CA ARG A 723 30.89 2.84 -8.47
C ARG A 723 31.61 2.40 -7.20
N VAL A 724 30.98 2.55 -6.03
CA VAL A 724 31.58 2.12 -4.76
C VAL A 724 31.76 0.60 -4.72
N GLY A 725 30.77 -0.18 -5.18
CA GLY A 725 30.83 -1.64 -5.20
C GLY A 725 31.90 -2.22 -6.12
N LEU A 726 32.27 -1.52 -7.20
CA LEU A 726 33.33 -1.93 -8.13
C LEU A 726 34.76 -1.66 -7.61
N GLY A 727 34.90 -1.11 -6.40
CA GLY A 727 36.19 -0.93 -5.73
C GLY A 727 36.71 0.51 -5.74
N ASP A 728 35.91 1.50 -6.15
CA ASP A 728 36.26 2.90 -5.93
C ASP A 728 36.11 3.27 -4.45
N VAL A 729 37.10 4.00 -3.91
CA VAL A 729 37.01 4.60 -2.57
C VAL A 729 35.77 5.48 -2.51
N VAL A 730 34.98 5.35 -1.43
CA VAL A 730 33.80 6.21 -1.18
C VAL A 730 34.20 7.67 -1.41
N PRO A 731 33.61 8.36 -2.41
CA PRO A 731 34.11 9.67 -2.79
C PRO A 731 33.99 10.65 -1.62
N ALA A 732 35.11 11.26 -1.23
CA ALA A 732 35.17 12.19 -0.12
C ALA A 732 34.25 13.42 -0.33
N SER A 733 33.98 13.76 -1.59
CA SER A 733 33.11 14.88 -2.00
C SER A 733 31.62 14.66 -1.75
N LEU A 734 31.18 13.42 -1.46
CA LEU A 734 29.77 13.16 -1.13
C LEU A 734 29.46 13.68 0.29
N ASP A 735 28.34 14.38 0.41
CA ASP A 735 27.84 14.81 1.72
C ASP A 735 27.31 13.63 2.55
N GLN A 736 27.09 13.89 3.85
CA GLN A 736 26.63 12.86 4.78
C GLN A 736 25.21 12.34 4.48
N PRO A 737 24.23 13.18 4.09
CA PRO A 737 22.91 12.69 3.70
C PRO A 737 22.97 11.75 2.49
N THR A 738 23.74 12.08 1.45
CA THR A 738 23.90 11.22 0.28
C THR A 738 24.56 9.89 0.65
N LYS A 739 25.64 9.93 1.46
CA LYS A 739 26.29 8.71 1.97
C LYS A 739 25.30 7.82 2.73
N SER A 740 24.46 8.42 3.57
CA SER A 740 23.40 7.72 4.32
C SER A 740 22.38 7.07 3.40
N THR A 741 21.94 7.78 2.35
CA THR A 741 20.99 7.26 1.38
C THR A 741 21.57 6.11 0.56
N ILE A 742 22.84 6.18 0.14
CA ILE A 742 23.51 5.08 -0.57
C ILE A 742 23.62 3.85 0.35
N LEU A 743 24.05 4.05 1.59
CA LEU A 743 24.20 2.98 2.58
C LEU A 743 22.87 2.25 2.84
N LEU A 744 21.79 3.01 3.06
CA LEU A 744 20.44 2.47 3.24
C LEU A 744 19.93 1.74 1.98
N SER A 745 20.21 2.29 0.80
CA SER A 745 19.84 1.65 -0.47
C SER A 745 20.54 0.31 -0.66
N ALA A 746 21.83 0.24 -0.31
CA ALA A 746 22.66 -0.95 -0.48
C ALA A 746 22.17 -2.11 0.41
N ILE A 747 21.87 -1.85 1.70
CA ILE A 747 21.36 -2.90 2.61
C ILE A 747 19.96 -3.38 2.21
N VAL A 748 19.08 -2.49 1.74
CA VAL A 748 17.74 -2.85 1.28
C VAL A 748 17.80 -3.69 0.02
N GLN A 749 18.67 -3.34 -0.94
CA GLN A 749 18.90 -4.15 -2.14
C GLN A 749 19.43 -5.53 -1.79
N GLN A 750 20.42 -5.61 -0.92
CA GLN A 750 20.97 -6.88 -0.44
C GLN A 750 19.88 -7.76 0.20
N ALA A 751 19.03 -7.18 1.04
CA ALA A 751 17.93 -7.91 1.67
C ALA A 751 16.94 -8.43 0.62
N ALA A 752 16.51 -7.58 -0.32
CA ALA A 752 15.60 -7.97 -1.41
C ALA A 752 16.18 -9.08 -2.29
N GLU A 753 17.47 -9.00 -2.64
CA GLU A 753 18.17 -10.04 -3.40
C GLU A 753 18.25 -11.36 -2.61
N SER A 754 18.58 -11.29 -1.32
CA SER A 754 18.60 -12.48 -0.46
C SER A 754 17.23 -13.13 -0.32
N ASP A 755 16.16 -12.33 -0.22
CA ASP A 755 14.79 -12.81 -0.11
C ASP A 755 14.33 -13.44 -1.42
N LEU A 756 14.67 -12.83 -2.56
CA LEU A 756 14.43 -13.38 -3.89
C LEU A 756 15.15 -14.72 -4.09
N LEU A 757 16.43 -14.82 -3.72
CA LEU A 757 17.18 -16.07 -3.77
C LEU A 757 16.54 -17.16 -2.90
N ARG A 758 16.09 -16.80 -1.68
CA ARG A 758 15.38 -17.73 -0.80
C ARG A 758 14.06 -18.19 -1.40
N ALA A 759 13.28 -17.30 -1.99
CA ALA A 759 12.02 -17.62 -2.66
C ALA A 759 12.21 -18.54 -3.87
N MET A 760 13.34 -18.41 -4.58
CA MET A 760 13.73 -19.31 -5.69
C MET A 760 14.30 -20.66 -5.21
N GLY A 761 14.44 -20.89 -3.90
CA GLY A 761 15.11 -22.09 -3.37
C GLY A 761 16.63 -22.12 -3.60
N LEU A 762 17.22 -20.99 -4.00
CA LEU A 762 18.67 -20.81 -4.24
C LEU A 762 19.40 -20.22 -3.03
N GLY A 763 18.68 -19.91 -1.95
CA GLY A 763 19.26 -19.50 -0.68
C GLY A 763 20.05 -20.66 -0.05
N SER A 764 21.32 -20.42 0.28
CA SER A 764 22.25 -21.43 0.79
C SER A 764 21.71 -22.22 2.00
N ALA A 765 21.14 -23.38 1.73
CA ALA A 765 21.15 -24.51 2.65
C ALA A 765 22.36 -25.39 2.29
N GLY A 766 23.45 -25.21 3.03
CA GLY A 766 24.56 -26.17 3.17
C GLY A 766 24.98 -27.00 1.95
N SER A 767 25.31 -26.40 0.80
CA SER A 767 25.91 -27.16 -0.32
C SER A 767 27.41 -26.87 -0.46
N THR A 768 28.20 -27.86 -0.08
CA THR A 768 29.61 -28.04 -0.44
C THR A 768 29.75 -28.40 -1.92
N SER A 769 29.27 -27.55 -2.84
CA SER A 769 29.49 -27.75 -4.27
C SER A 769 29.87 -26.44 -4.97
N SER A 770 31.12 -26.41 -5.39
CA SER A 770 31.77 -25.36 -6.15
C SER A 770 31.22 -25.25 -7.57
N GLN A 771 30.25 -24.37 -7.81
CA GLN A 771 30.06 -23.66 -9.10
C GLN A 771 29.14 -22.43 -8.88
N PRO A 772 29.63 -21.18 -9.02
CA PRO A 772 28.76 -20.00 -9.06
C PRO A 772 28.35 -19.67 -10.50
N GLY A 773 27.04 -19.57 -10.75
CA GLY A 773 26.49 -18.99 -11.98
C GLY A 773 26.89 -17.51 -12.09
N LEU A 774 27.67 -17.16 -13.12
CA LEU A 774 28.42 -15.90 -13.21
C LEU A 774 27.60 -14.60 -13.29
N ALA A 775 26.30 -14.62 -13.64
CA ALA A 775 25.52 -13.40 -13.87
C ALA A 775 24.71 -12.93 -12.66
N LEU A 776 24.11 -13.85 -11.89
CA LEU A 776 23.31 -13.53 -10.69
C LEU A 776 24.20 -13.20 -9.48
N GLY A 777 25.43 -13.73 -9.45
CA GLY A 777 26.41 -13.48 -8.39
C GLY A 777 27.11 -12.11 -8.47
N MET A 778 27.07 -11.40 -9.60
CA MET A 778 27.74 -10.08 -9.70
C MET A 778 26.94 -8.95 -9.06
N GLY A 779 25.60 -8.93 -9.21
CA GLY A 779 24.73 -7.90 -8.59
C GLY A 779 24.74 -7.94 -7.06
N THR A 780 24.60 -9.15 -6.51
CA THR A 780 24.68 -9.42 -5.07
C THR A 780 26.02 -9.02 -4.45
N MET A 781 27.11 -9.13 -5.20
CA MET A 781 28.42 -8.65 -4.74
C MET A 781 28.56 -7.12 -4.76
N LEU A 782 27.86 -6.39 -5.62
CA LEU A 782 28.04 -4.93 -5.71
C LEU A 782 27.39 -4.19 -4.54
N SER A 783 26.13 -4.50 -4.24
CA SER A 783 25.40 -3.89 -3.12
C SER A 783 26.06 -4.23 -1.78
N GLN A 784 26.48 -5.48 -1.59
CA GLN A 784 27.24 -5.90 -0.42
C GLN A 784 28.57 -5.15 -0.29
N LYS A 785 29.38 -5.08 -1.35
CA LYS A 785 30.67 -4.34 -1.32
C LYS A 785 30.48 -2.86 -1.06
N ALA A 786 29.44 -2.25 -1.65
CA ALA A 786 29.10 -0.85 -1.40
C ALA A 786 28.70 -0.63 0.06
N PHE A 787 27.88 -1.53 0.62
CA PHE A 787 27.50 -1.52 2.03
C PHE A 787 28.72 -1.63 2.94
N ASP A 788 29.63 -2.57 2.67
CA ASP A 788 30.83 -2.79 3.49
C ASP A 788 31.75 -1.56 3.46
N ALA A 789 32.02 -1.01 2.27
CA ALA A 789 32.86 0.17 2.11
C ALA A 789 32.28 1.41 2.82
N LEU A 790 30.98 1.66 2.68
CA LEU A 790 30.31 2.79 3.33
C LEU A 790 30.22 2.60 4.84
N SER A 791 29.87 1.40 5.30
CA SER A 791 29.81 1.08 6.72
C SER A 791 31.17 1.25 7.39
N GLN A 792 32.26 0.81 6.74
CA GLN A 792 33.61 1.02 7.23
C GLN A 792 33.93 2.52 7.40
N VAL A 793 33.60 3.34 6.39
CA VAL A 793 33.83 4.79 6.45
C VAL A 793 33.02 5.43 7.57
N GLY A 794 31.73 5.11 7.71
CA GLY A 794 30.89 5.72 8.75
C GLY A 794 31.20 5.22 10.17
N CYS A 795 31.57 3.95 10.34
CA CYS A 795 32.02 3.42 11.63
C CYS A 795 33.36 4.00 12.09
N SER A 796 34.21 4.45 11.15
CA SER A 796 35.45 5.16 11.48
C SER A 796 35.24 6.61 11.97
N GLN A 797 34.09 7.22 11.65
CA GLN A 797 33.75 8.57 12.08
C GLN A 797 33.34 8.57 13.56
N VAL A 798 33.84 9.55 14.33
CA VAL A 798 33.49 9.71 15.75
C VAL A 798 32.08 10.29 15.86
N LEU A 799 31.21 9.64 16.64
CA LEU A 799 29.94 10.24 17.07
C LEU A 799 30.23 11.34 18.09
N ARG A 800 29.95 12.60 17.74
CA ARG A 800 30.16 13.78 18.60
C ARG A 800 28.86 14.55 18.76
N GLU A 801 28.70 15.30 19.83
CA GLU A 801 27.65 16.33 19.85
C GLU A 801 27.88 17.31 18.70
N THR A 802 26.83 17.54 17.92
CA THR A 802 26.83 18.50 16.82
C THR A 802 26.32 19.83 17.36
N ASP A 803 27.12 20.88 17.23
CA ASP A 803 26.64 22.26 17.40
C ASP A 803 25.55 22.54 16.35
N ALA A 804 24.57 23.39 16.69
CA ALA A 804 23.52 23.84 15.77
C ALA A 804 24.15 24.35 14.47
N GLY A 805 23.91 23.62 13.36
CA GLY A 805 24.46 23.94 12.03
C GLY A 805 25.63 23.07 11.54
N THR A 806 26.07 22.05 12.28
CA THR A 806 27.12 21.09 11.82
C THR A 806 26.55 19.81 11.20
N ASN A 807 27.38 19.14 10.38
CA ASN A 807 27.02 17.91 9.64
C ASN A 807 26.33 16.86 10.53
N SER A 808 25.16 16.37 10.11
CA SER A 808 24.41 15.33 10.81
C SER A 808 25.25 14.06 11.07
N ASN A 809 25.18 13.55 12.30
CA ASN A 809 25.77 12.26 12.70
C ASN A 809 25.03 11.05 12.13
N ASP A 810 23.92 11.24 11.40
CA ASP A 810 23.07 10.15 10.91
C ASP A 810 23.85 9.10 10.13
N PHE A 811 24.83 9.50 9.31
CA PHE A 811 25.63 8.54 8.54
C PHE A 811 26.45 7.61 9.45
N ALA A 812 27.13 8.19 10.43
CA ALA A 812 27.96 7.46 11.39
C ALA A 812 27.10 6.58 12.31
N LEU A 813 25.91 7.07 12.69
CA LEU A 813 24.92 6.33 13.47
C LEU A 813 24.36 5.15 12.68
N LEU A 814 23.86 5.39 11.47
CA LEU A 814 23.33 4.37 10.57
C LEU A 814 24.37 3.30 10.25
N SER A 815 25.61 3.67 9.95
CA SER A 815 26.68 2.71 9.65
C SER A 815 26.87 1.68 10.77
N ARG A 816 26.82 2.12 12.02
CA ARG A 816 26.93 1.25 13.20
C ARG A 816 25.71 0.35 13.38
N VAL A 817 24.52 0.94 13.33
CA VAL A 817 23.26 0.22 13.55
C VAL A 817 23.01 -0.79 12.44
N LEU A 818 23.24 -0.41 11.18
CA LEU A 818 23.12 -1.31 10.04
C LEU A 818 24.21 -2.39 10.04
N SER A 819 25.43 -2.09 10.50
CA SER A 819 26.45 -3.12 10.72
C SER A 819 25.99 -4.16 11.75
N ILE A 820 25.33 -3.73 12.83
CA ILE A 820 24.71 -4.63 13.81
C ILE A 820 23.60 -5.46 13.13
N CYS A 821 22.66 -4.85 12.41
CA CYS A 821 21.57 -5.56 11.73
C CYS A 821 22.08 -6.54 10.65
N SER A 822 23.19 -6.23 9.97
CA SER A 822 23.80 -7.10 8.96
C SER A 822 24.45 -8.35 9.56
N PHE A 823 24.86 -8.28 10.83
CA PHE A 823 25.44 -9.41 11.56
C PHE A 823 24.39 -10.19 12.34
N THR A 824 23.45 -9.49 12.97
CA THR A 824 22.36 -10.05 13.73
C THR A 824 21.05 -9.42 13.25
N PRO A 825 20.36 -10.05 12.29
CA PRO A 825 19.13 -9.54 11.72
C PRO A 825 18.11 -9.11 12.78
N LEU A 826 17.41 -8.01 12.53
CA LEU A 826 16.47 -7.42 13.49
C LEU A 826 15.40 -8.41 13.97
N ARG A 827 14.92 -9.31 13.08
CA ARG A 827 13.99 -10.39 13.44
C ARG A 827 14.50 -11.27 14.59
N LEU A 828 15.81 -11.54 14.62
CA LEU A 828 16.44 -12.36 15.65
C LEU A 828 16.63 -11.57 16.93
N LEU A 829 17.03 -10.30 16.86
CA LEU A 829 17.12 -9.42 18.03
C LEU A 829 15.75 -9.29 18.71
N ASN A 830 14.70 -9.02 17.94
CA ASN A 830 13.35 -8.89 18.45
C ASN A 830 12.88 -10.21 19.06
N SER A 831 12.97 -11.32 18.32
CA SER A 831 12.52 -12.63 18.79
C SER A 831 13.29 -13.10 20.03
N TYR A 832 14.62 -12.94 20.04
CA TYR A 832 15.43 -13.31 21.20
C TYR A 832 15.08 -12.48 22.43
N SER A 833 14.87 -11.17 22.28
CA SER A 833 14.49 -10.30 23.39
C SER A 833 12.99 -10.36 23.74
N LYS A 834 12.25 -11.31 23.16
CA LYS A 834 10.79 -11.52 23.32
C LYS A 834 9.91 -10.38 22.81
N TRP A 835 10.45 -9.50 21.96
CA TRP A 835 9.66 -8.48 21.27
C TRP A 835 8.89 -9.13 20.12
N GLN A 836 7.55 -9.02 20.13
CA GLN A 836 6.65 -9.53 19.07
C GLN A 836 6.89 -10.99 18.67
N THR A 837 7.11 -11.86 19.64
CA THR A 837 7.33 -13.28 19.39
C THR A 837 6.69 -14.14 20.46
N THR A 838 6.54 -15.43 20.16
CA THR A 838 6.13 -16.44 21.13
C THR A 838 7.35 -17.02 21.83
N ASP A 839 7.15 -17.78 22.92
CA ASP A 839 8.25 -18.51 23.54
C ASP A 839 8.93 -19.51 22.58
N ALA A 840 8.17 -20.05 21.62
CA ALA A 840 8.72 -20.87 20.53
C ALA A 840 9.65 -20.04 19.64
N GLY A 841 9.19 -18.87 19.17
CA GLY A 841 10.02 -17.98 18.35
C GLY A 841 11.27 -17.44 19.08
N HIS A 842 11.19 -17.21 20.39
CA HIS A 842 12.37 -16.94 21.23
C HIS A 842 13.36 -18.10 21.21
N SER A 843 12.87 -19.33 21.36
CA SER A 843 13.69 -20.54 21.38
C SER A 843 14.36 -20.78 20.02
N ASP A 844 13.63 -20.60 18.93
CA ASP A 844 14.15 -20.73 17.57
C ASP A 844 15.22 -19.68 17.27
N ALA A 845 14.96 -18.41 17.63
CA ALA A 845 15.93 -17.34 17.49
C ALA A 845 17.21 -17.61 18.30
N ARG A 846 17.06 -18.15 19.52
CA ARG A 846 18.21 -18.57 20.34
C ARG A 846 19.02 -19.66 19.64
N LEU A 847 18.39 -20.67 19.05
CA LEU A 847 19.08 -21.74 18.33
C LEU A 847 19.84 -21.21 17.11
N GLU A 848 19.22 -20.33 16.32
CA GLU A 848 19.86 -19.72 15.15
C GLU A 848 21.05 -18.84 15.54
N LEU A 849 20.91 -18.02 16.59
CA LEU A 849 22.02 -17.21 17.12
C LEU A 849 23.17 -18.09 17.61
N LEU A 850 22.88 -19.24 18.25
CA LEU A 850 23.90 -20.19 18.69
C LEU A 850 24.67 -20.86 17.54
N ASP A 851 24.14 -20.87 16.32
CA ASP A 851 24.83 -21.33 15.11
C ASP A 851 25.70 -20.24 14.48
N ILE A 852 25.26 -18.97 14.55
CA ILE A 852 26.00 -17.80 14.05
C ILE A 852 27.24 -17.51 14.91
N VAL A 853 27.14 -17.65 16.24
CA VAL A 853 28.17 -17.24 17.21
C VAL A 853 29.56 -17.86 16.95
N PRO A 854 29.71 -19.19 16.77
CA PRO A 854 31.02 -19.81 16.59
C PRO A 854 31.73 -19.38 15.32
N GLN A 855 30.98 -18.92 14.32
CA GLN A 855 31.51 -18.65 12.99
C GLN A 855 32.25 -17.30 12.92
N ASN A 856 31.94 -16.31 13.77
CA ASN A 856 32.47 -14.94 13.63
C ASN A 856 32.52 -14.11 14.96
N PHE A 857 33.27 -14.57 15.96
CA PHE A 857 33.45 -13.84 17.24
C PHE A 857 34.03 -12.43 17.12
N SER A 858 34.99 -12.21 16.20
CA SER A 858 35.57 -10.89 15.96
C SER A 858 34.50 -9.88 15.55
N ARG A 859 33.60 -10.27 14.62
CA ARG A 859 32.50 -9.41 14.17
C ARG A 859 31.51 -9.10 15.30
N ALA A 860 31.25 -10.07 16.19
CA ALA A 860 30.44 -9.83 17.38
C ALA A 860 31.04 -8.75 18.31
N ARG A 861 32.36 -8.80 18.54
CA ARG A 861 33.06 -7.78 19.34
C ARG A 861 33.02 -6.39 18.69
N HIS A 862 33.13 -6.31 17.36
CA HIS A 862 32.95 -5.05 16.62
C HIS A 862 31.54 -4.49 16.79
N CYS A 863 30.50 -5.31 16.61
CA CYS A 863 29.11 -4.89 16.81
C CYS A 863 28.84 -4.44 18.25
N LEU A 864 29.44 -5.10 19.26
CA LEU A 864 29.34 -4.66 20.65
C LEU A 864 30.01 -3.30 20.87
N TYR A 865 31.19 -3.09 20.28
CA TYR A 865 31.87 -1.79 20.33
C TYR A 865 31.03 -0.68 19.69
N TYR A 866 30.44 -0.94 18.51
CA TYR A 866 29.54 -0.01 17.85
C TYR A 866 28.31 0.33 18.70
N ALA A 867 27.67 -0.67 19.30
CA ALA A 867 26.54 -0.47 20.20
C ALA A 867 26.95 0.41 21.40
N ALA A 868 28.14 0.19 21.98
CA ALA A 868 28.65 0.97 23.11
C ALA A 868 28.89 2.44 22.75
N GLN A 869 29.41 2.71 21.55
CA GLN A 869 29.58 4.07 21.04
C GLN A 869 28.23 4.79 20.84
N VAL A 870 27.21 4.10 20.34
CA VAL A 870 25.86 4.68 20.16
C VAL A 870 25.23 5.02 21.50
N LEU A 871 25.32 4.12 22.50
CA LEU A 871 24.81 4.42 23.85
C LEU A 871 25.55 5.60 24.48
N GLN A 872 26.87 5.71 24.29
CA GLN A 872 27.65 6.84 24.79
C GLN A 872 27.21 8.17 24.18
N TYR A 873 26.92 8.19 22.88
CA TYR A 873 26.44 9.38 22.18
C TYR A 873 25.11 9.89 22.73
N PHE A 874 24.13 9.00 22.93
CA PHE A 874 22.80 9.37 23.44
C PHE A 874 22.73 9.60 24.96
N ARG A 875 23.86 9.52 25.68
CA ARG A 875 23.92 10.00 27.07
C ARG A 875 23.92 11.51 27.18
N THR A 876 24.47 12.16 26.17
CA THR A 876 24.68 13.60 26.17
C THR A 876 23.82 14.27 25.09
N THR A 877 23.47 13.52 24.03
CA THR A 877 22.50 13.94 23.02
C THR A 877 21.08 13.48 23.33
N ARG A 878 20.11 14.40 23.24
CA ARG A 878 18.68 14.10 23.37
C ARG A 878 18.19 13.21 22.23
N VAL A 879 17.42 12.17 22.55
CA VAL A 879 16.70 11.36 21.54
C VAL A 879 15.55 12.19 20.97
N ALA A 880 15.55 12.47 19.65
CA ALA A 880 14.58 13.40 19.06
C ALA A 880 13.81 12.83 17.86
N THR A 881 14.35 11.82 17.18
CA THR A 881 13.76 11.27 15.95
C THR A 881 13.52 9.77 16.04
N ILE A 882 12.75 9.24 15.08
CA ILE A 882 12.48 7.80 14.95
C ILE A 882 13.78 7.02 14.77
N LEU A 883 14.72 7.55 13.98
CA LEU A 883 16.05 6.95 13.81
C LEU A 883 16.79 6.80 15.15
N ASP A 884 16.75 7.82 16.00
CA ASP A 884 17.42 7.81 17.30
C ASP A 884 16.81 6.73 18.22
N ILE A 885 15.48 6.70 18.32
CA ILE A 885 14.73 5.73 19.14
C ILE A 885 15.09 4.30 18.72
N LEU A 886 15.00 4.02 17.42
CA LEU A 886 15.29 2.68 16.88
C LEU A 886 16.76 2.30 17.04
N SER A 887 17.68 3.26 16.86
CA SER A 887 19.12 3.03 17.03
C SER A 887 19.46 2.62 18.46
N VAL A 888 18.92 3.33 19.46
CA VAL A 888 19.11 3.00 20.88
C VAL A 888 18.52 1.63 21.19
N LEU A 889 17.29 1.34 20.73
CA LEU A 889 16.64 0.05 20.95
C LEU A 889 17.50 -1.10 20.39
N ILE A 890 17.86 -1.06 19.11
CA ILE A 890 18.64 -2.11 18.44
C ILE A 890 19.97 -2.36 19.12
N CYS A 891 20.69 -1.30 19.49
CA CYS A 891 21.96 -1.43 20.20
C CYS A 891 21.79 -2.13 21.56
N VAL A 892 20.73 -1.82 22.30
CA VAL A 892 20.45 -2.43 23.60
C VAL A 892 20.06 -3.90 23.44
N LEU A 893 19.16 -4.23 22.50
CA LEU A 893 18.79 -5.62 22.22
C LEU A 893 20.01 -6.45 21.81
N TYR A 894 20.88 -5.90 20.97
CA TYR A 894 22.13 -6.54 20.60
C TYR A 894 23.06 -6.77 21.81
N MET A 895 23.21 -5.77 22.69
CA MET A 895 24.02 -5.92 23.91
C MET A 895 23.46 -7.00 24.85
N VAL A 896 22.14 -7.13 24.95
CA VAL A 896 21.49 -8.19 25.73
C VAL A 896 21.82 -9.56 25.14
N VAL A 897 21.66 -9.72 23.82
CA VAL A 897 22.04 -10.96 23.13
C VAL A 897 23.53 -11.26 23.32
N TYR A 898 24.39 -10.24 23.24
CA TYR A 898 25.83 -10.40 23.45
C TYR A 898 26.17 -10.89 24.86
N ALA A 899 25.59 -10.26 25.88
CA ALA A 899 25.80 -10.62 27.28
C ALA A 899 25.31 -12.03 27.61
N ASP A 900 24.21 -12.47 26.99
CA ASP A 900 23.59 -13.77 27.28
C ASP A 900 24.16 -14.92 26.45
N ILE A 901 24.45 -14.72 25.15
CA ILE A 901 24.86 -15.80 24.24
C ILE A 901 26.35 -15.72 23.92
N PHE A 902 26.81 -14.58 23.43
CA PHE A 902 28.14 -14.47 22.81
C PHE A 902 29.26 -14.60 23.86
N GLU A 903 29.08 -14.08 25.06
CA GLU A 903 30.07 -14.15 26.15
C GLU A 903 30.19 -15.55 26.80
N GLN A 904 29.09 -16.29 26.92
CA GLN A 904 29.09 -17.62 27.56
C GLN A 904 29.88 -18.68 26.80
N ARG A 905 30.22 -18.41 25.53
CA ARG A 905 30.90 -19.33 24.61
C ARG A 905 32.29 -18.88 24.17
N ASP A 906 32.86 -17.80 24.75
CA ASP A 906 34.28 -17.48 24.52
C ASP A 906 35.12 -18.71 24.92
N PRO A 907 35.86 -19.36 24.00
CA PRO A 907 36.55 -20.63 24.27
C PRO A 907 37.53 -20.57 25.45
N ASN A 908 37.93 -19.37 25.89
CA ASN A 908 38.78 -19.16 27.06
C ASN A 908 38.03 -18.74 28.34
N SER A 909 36.70 -18.50 28.31
CA SER A 909 35.89 -18.25 29.50
C SER A 909 35.46 -19.55 30.22
N ALA A 910 35.44 -20.68 29.50
CA ALA A 910 35.06 -22.00 30.03
C ALA A 910 36.23 -22.81 30.65
N GLY A 911 37.46 -22.26 30.64
CA GLY A 911 38.65 -22.91 31.19
C GLY A 911 38.97 -22.51 32.64
N SER A 912 38.13 -22.88 33.61
CA SER A 912 38.52 -22.84 35.04
C SER A 912 38.05 -24.05 35.81
N GLY A 913 38.47 -25.23 35.35
CA GLY A 913 38.63 -26.41 36.19
C GLY A 913 40.11 -26.57 36.56
N VAL A 914 40.46 -26.21 37.80
CA VAL A 914 41.69 -26.58 38.53
C VAL A 914 43.03 -26.20 37.85
N GLY A 915 43.62 -25.09 38.31
CA GLY A 915 45.08 -24.90 38.28
C GLY A 915 45.66 -24.06 37.13
N ALA A 916 45.33 -22.77 37.07
CA ALA A 916 46.22 -21.74 36.53
C ALA A 916 45.84 -20.39 37.13
N SER A 917 46.67 -19.87 38.02
CA SER A 917 46.58 -18.51 38.57
C SER A 917 46.74 -17.48 37.45
N THR A 918 46.00 -16.37 37.56
CA THR A 918 45.87 -15.20 36.67
C THR A 918 44.94 -15.32 35.46
N SER A 919 43.63 -15.52 35.67
CA SER A 919 42.62 -15.04 34.72
C SER A 919 42.49 -13.52 34.84
N SER A 920 42.58 -12.77 33.74
CA SER A 920 42.76 -11.32 33.75
C SER A 920 41.60 -10.58 34.44
N THR A 921 41.87 -9.93 35.57
CA THR A 921 40.99 -8.93 36.22
C THR A 921 40.77 -7.69 35.37
N GLU A 922 41.53 -7.53 34.29
CA GLU A 922 41.60 -6.35 33.45
C GLU A 922 40.31 -6.11 32.66
N ILE A 923 39.91 -4.84 32.63
CA ILE A 923 38.66 -4.34 32.05
C ILE A 923 38.99 -3.56 30.78
N ILE A 924 38.11 -3.64 29.78
CA ILE A 924 38.10 -2.74 28.62
C ILE A 924 36.80 -1.91 28.65
N ARG A 925 36.93 -0.59 28.60
CA ARG A 925 35.79 0.34 28.66
C ARG A 925 35.41 0.77 27.25
N LEU A 926 34.44 0.07 26.65
CA LEU A 926 34.12 0.20 25.22
C LEU A 926 33.47 1.54 24.87
N ASP A 927 32.87 2.21 25.84
CA ASP A 927 32.21 3.50 25.72
C ASP A 927 33.13 4.70 26.03
N GLN A 928 34.43 4.46 26.21
CA GLN A 928 35.43 5.48 26.50
C GLN A 928 36.57 5.44 25.47
N VAL A 929 37.49 6.41 25.55
CA VAL A 929 38.72 6.38 24.74
C VAL A 929 39.58 5.21 25.21
N VAL A 930 39.82 4.26 24.32
CA VAL A 930 40.68 3.10 24.54
C VAL A 930 41.88 3.21 23.62
N ASP A 931 43.05 2.80 24.11
CA ASP A 931 44.25 2.65 23.28
C ASP A 931 43.96 1.76 22.05
N ALA A 932 44.43 2.19 20.87
CA ALA A 932 44.08 1.55 19.61
C ALA A 932 44.60 0.11 19.51
N ASP A 933 45.82 -0.15 19.99
CA ASP A 933 46.40 -1.50 19.97
C ASP A 933 45.67 -2.42 20.95
N LEU A 934 45.31 -1.89 22.11
CA LEU A 934 44.50 -2.61 23.09
C LEU A 934 43.11 -2.97 22.55
N LEU A 935 42.44 -2.00 21.91
CA LEU A 935 41.12 -2.18 21.30
C LEU A 935 41.18 -3.18 20.15
N ASN A 936 42.13 -3.03 19.21
CA ASN A 936 42.32 -3.95 18.09
C ASN A 936 42.63 -5.37 18.58
N GLY A 937 43.50 -5.49 19.59
CA GLY A 937 43.76 -6.78 20.23
C GLY A 937 42.52 -7.42 20.85
N TRP A 938 41.58 -6.62 21.38
CA TRP A 938 40.31 -7.14 21.87
C TRP A 938 39.36 -7.49 20.73
N LEU A 939 39.20 -6.62 19.73
CA LEU A 939 38.32 -6.84 18.58
C LEU A 939 38.70 -8.11 17.78
N GLU A 940 39.99 -8.36 17.60
CA GLU A 940 40.52 -9.54 16.89
C GLU A 940 40.63 -10.79 17.78
N VAL A 941 40.09 -10.76 19.01
CA VAL A 941 40.10 -11.90 19.94
C VAL A 941 41.53 -12.32 20.35
N ARG A 942 42.50 -11.39 20.32
CA ARG A 942 43.88 -11.61 20.80
C ARG A 942 44.00 -11.44 22.32
N ASN A 943 43.09 -10.70 22.95
CA ASN A 943 43.00 -10.57 24.41
C ASN A 943 41.54 -10.73 24.91
N HIS A 944 41.36 -11.19 26.15
CA HIS A 944 40.05 -11.52 26.75
C HIS A 944 39.67 -10.59 27.90
N ARG A 945 40.00 -9.29 27.76
CA ARG A 945 39.58 -8.29 28.74
C ARG A 945 38.06 -8.19 28.80
N ARG A 946 37.54 -7.99 30.01
CA ARG A 946 36.09 -7.96 30.24
C ARG A 946 35.51 -6.62 29.78
N PRO A 947 34.58 -6.59 28.80
CA PRO A 947 33.87 -5.37 28.46
C PRO A 947 33.07 -4.77 29.63
N HIS A 948 33.25 -3.47 29.79
CA HIS A 948 32.55 -2.60 30.71
C HIS A 948 31.94 -1.43 29.93
N ILE A 949 30.72 -1.06 30.32
CA ILE A 949 30.01 0.12 29.83
C ILE A 949 29.63 0.97 31.04
N THR A 950 29.89 2.28 31.01
CA THR A 950 29.48 3.21 32.08
C THR A 950 27.96 3.09 32.33
N GLY A 951 27.46 3.34 33.55
CA GLY A 951 26.03 3.16 33.87
C GLY A 951 25.53 1.70 33.94
N VAL A 952 26.18 0.77 33.24
CA VAL A 952 25.84 -0.67 33.17
C VAL A 952 26.83 -1.53 33.96
N GLY A 953 28.10 -1.15 34.03
CA GLY A 953 29.17 -1.93 34.64
C GLY A 953 29.70 -3.05 33.73
N LEU A 954 30.20 -4.13 34.35
CA LEU A 954 30.65 -5.32 33.62
C LEU A 954 29.48 -6.05 32.97
N LEU A 955 29.60 -6.38 31.68
CA LEU A 955 28.55 -7.09 30.94
C LEU A 955 28.32 -8.55 31.40
N HIS A 956 29.21 -9.11 32.23
CA HIS A 956 29.30 -10.54 32.55
C HIS A 956 28.76 -10.85 33.95
N SER A 957 28.32 -9.84 34.70
CA SER A 957 27.66 -10.10 35.98
C SER A 957 26.23 -10.56 35.71
N GLY A 958 25.69 -11.54 36.42
CA GLY A 958 24.29 -12.00 36.28
C GLY A 958 23.19 -10.94 36.53
N ARG A 959 23.57 -9.66 36.67
CA ARG A 959 22.70 -8.48 36.76
C ARG A 959 22.98 -7.42 35.68
N SER A 960 23.75 -7.73 34.62
CA SER A 960 24.10 -6.78 33.55
C SER A 960 22.89 -6.43 32.67
N VAL A 961 22.11 -7.43 32.25
CA VAL A 961 20.91 -7.25 31.42
C VAL A 961 19.87 -6.30 32.03
N PRO A 962 19.46 -6.44 33.31
CA PRO A 962 18.61 -5.44 33.96
C PRO A 962 19.17 -4.02 33.95
N ARG A 963 20.49 -3.86 34.10
CA ARG A 963 21.14 -2.54 34.09
C ARG A 963 21.24 -1.95 32.68
N LEU A 964 21.39 -2.78 31.65
CA LEU A 964 21.31 -2.35 30.24
C LEU A 964 19.94 -1.73 29.95
N TYR A 965 18.86 -2.43 30.30
CA TYR A 965 17.51 -1.93 30.11
C TYR A 965 17.24 -0.65 30.91
N LYS A 966 17.72 -0.56 32.15
CA LYS A 966 17.61 0.65 32.96
C LYS A 966 18.38 1.84 32.38
N GLU A 967 19.57 1.61 31.82
CA GLU A 967 20.34 2.64 31.15
C GLU A 967 19.64 3.12 29.87
N ALA A 968 19.14 2.19 29.07
CA ALA A 968 18.38 2.45 27.85
C ALA A 968 17.11 3.25 28.13
N SER A 969 16.37 2.89 29.17
CA SER A 969 15.19 3.62 29.65
C SER A 969 15.54 5.07 29.97
N ARG A 970 16.63 5.32 30.71
CA ARG A 970 17.08 6.69 31.02
C ARG A 970 17.43 7.50 29.76
N ILE A 971 18.12 6.87 28.81
CA ILE A 971 18.47 7.51 27.53
C ILE A 971 17.19 7.87 26.75
N MET A 972 16.25 6.93 26.61
CA MET A 972 14.97 7.16 25.92
C MET A 972 14.12 8.24 26.59
N ALA A 973 14.14 8.31 27.93
CA ALA A 973 13.43 9.33 28.69
C ALA A 973 13.90 10.76 28.37
N SER A 974 15.14 10.97 27.92
CA SER A 974 15.61 12.30 27.49
C SER A 974 14.78 12.88 26.34
N GLY A 975 14.22 12.01 25.50
CA GLY A 975 13.40 12.36 24.35
C GLY A 975 11.90 12.47 24.61
N SER A 976 11.44 12.20 25.84
CA SER A 976 10.00 12.06 26.13
C SER A 976 9.18 13.33 25.91
N SER A 977 9.84 14.49 25.93
CA SER A 977 9.22 15.81 25.65
C SER A 977 8.93 16.00 24.16
N VAL A 978 9.77 15.43 23.29
CA VAL A 978 9.62 15.56 21.82
C VAL A 978 8.78 14.43 21.25
N SER A 979 8.94 13.23 21.82
CA SER A 979 8.39 12.01 21.28
C SER A 979 7.67 11.20 22.34
N ARG A 980 6.37 11.00 22.14
CA ARG A 980 5.59 10.07 22.96
C ARG A 980 6.04 8.63 22.72
N MET A 981 6.45 8.29 21.50
CA MET A 981 7.08 7.00 21.21
C MET A 981 8.34 6.76 22.08
N ALA A 982 9.21 7.76 22.24
CA ALA A 982 10.38 7.64 23.13
C ALA A 982 9.97 7.45 24.60
N LYS A 983 8.92 8.16 25.05
CA LYS A 983 8.34 8.01 26.40
C LYS A 983 7.83 6.59 26.63
N ASP A 984 7.06 6.05 25.69
CA ASP A 984 6.47 4.71 25.80
C ASP A 984 7.56 3.64 25.75
N MET A 985 8.55 3.79 24.86
CA MET A 985 9.72 2.92 24.79
C MET A 985 10.53 2.92 26.09
N SER A 986 10.71 4.09 26.71
CA SER A 986 11.37 4.23 28.01
C SER A 986 10.68 3.42 29.09
N MET A 987 9.34 3.42 29.12
CA MET A 987 8.55 2.65 30.09
C MET A 987 8.65 1.14 29.86
N ILE A 988 8.61 0.70 28.59
CA ILE A 988 8.78 -0.72 28.24
C ILE A 988 10.16 -1.22 28.69
N LEU A 989 11.21 -0.48 28.36
CA LEU A 989 12.57 -0.84 28.76
C LEU A 989 12.73 -0.85 30.29
N GLU A 990 12.10 0.08 31.01
CA GLU A 990 12.10 0.05 32.48
C GLU A 990 11.44 -1.22 33.03
N SER A 991 10.32 -1.64 32.43
CA SER A 991 9.60 -2.87 32.77
C SER A 991 10.47 -4.11 32.52
N GLN A 992 11.15 -4.18 31.38
CA GLN A 992 12.10 -5.25 31.07
C GLN A 992 13.28 -5.29 32.05
N GLY A 993 13.74 -4.13 32.51
CA GLY A 993 14.73 -4.03 33.58
C GLY A 993 14.29 -4.65 34.91
N LYS A 994 12.98 -4.79 35.13
CA LYS A 994 12.38 -5.46 36.31
C LYS A 994 12.11 -6.96 36.08
N GLY A 995 12.39 -7.48 34.88
CA GLY A 995 12.23 -8.89 34.52
C GLY A 995 10.88 -9.23 33.89
N TYR A 996 10.04 -8.24 33.57
CA TYR A 996 8.81 -8.46 32.82
C TYR A 996 9.12 -8.60 31.32
N PRO A 997 8.31 -9.37 30.56
CA PRO A 997 8.41 -9.37 29.10
C PRO A 997 8.20 -7.95 28.55
N PRO A 998 8.62 -7.66 27.30
CA PRO A 998 8.26 -6.42 26.59
C PRO A 998 6.77 -6.43 26.22
N GLU A 999 5.92 -6.49 27.24
CA GLU A 999 4.51 -6.23 27.15
C GLU A 999 4.32 -4.78 27.56
N LEU A 1000 3.56 -4.04 26.76
CA LEU A 1000 3.07 -2.75 27.19
C LEU A 1000 2.24 -2.97 28.44
N VAL A 1001 2.80 -2.56 29.58
CA VAL A 1001 2.20 -2.64 30.90
C VAL A 1001 0.71 -2.35 30.79
N HIS A 1002 -0.11 -3.36 31.09
CA HIS A 1002 -1.51 -3.16 31.44
C HIS A 1002 -1.55 -2.14 32.58
N ARG A 1003 -1.80 -0.87 32.25
CA ARG A 1003 -2.43 0.02 33.23
C ARG A 1003 -3.89 -0.39 33.32
N GLN A 1004 -4.13 -1.50 34.02
CA GLN A 1004 -5.37 -1.64 34.76
C GLN A 1004 -5.25 -0.76 36.00
N GLY A 1005 -6.16 0.20 36.15
CA GLY A 1005 -6.52 0.80 37.44
C GLY A 1005 -6.08 2.26 37.65
N GLY A 1006 -7.07 3.11 37.91
CA GLY A 1006 -6.91 4.47 38.42
C GLY A 1006 -8.08 5.36 38.04
#